data_AF-A0A6L6WZU4-F1
#
_entry.id   AF-A0A6L6WZU4-F1
#
_cell.length_a   1.000
_cell.length_b   1.000
_cell.length_c   1.000
_cell.angle_alpha   90.00
_cell.angle_beta   90.00
_cell.angle_gamma   90.00
#
_symmetry.space_group_name_H-M   'P 1'
#
loop_
_entity.id
_entity.type
_entity.pdbx_description
1 polymer ?
#
loop_
_entity_poly.entity_id
_entity_poly.type
_entity_poly.pdbx_seq_one_letter_code
_entity_poly.pdbx_strand_id
1 'polypeptide(L)'
;MPSSQTPGPEAGPSRRAVVATGAIAGIAGITGAGTAHAAPATTNAAPDEAVLRSSALDVRVATGFPRVVSYTDRASRAVLHGRPDPVTTLLIDEKEYTPKVTTALRGDRAMYTLTFDGGTRIDVEIAVRGRQVHWRVTRIADTAALRVGTLRVPGLALLSVRSDQPGATLLAAKVQLDKAKSGDTLVALRPDTPAGVPTGCAYAVLAHDGLGGAVETNTVYDKPTSETTWENGRLWHHTVRKDGHVETSLTPGQWTHRAATAPVAATEPLPYATVVVTGDRNGDGKVDWQDAAIAFRDIMVTPLGADEQHLRVVPHIPFNFASQATNPFLATLDDVKRVHLATDGLRQYTLLKGYQSEGHDSAHPDYAGNHNTRAGGLADLNTLLAEGAKWNSDFGVHINATESYPVANAFSDKLVDKSDEQWDWLDQSYRIDQRRDLVSGDIVRRLADLRRETHPALNTLYIDVFRESGWTSDRLQRTLREQGWMVTSEWGHGFERSALWSHWATETDYGPDTSRGINSRLIRFIRHHQKDVFADKWPTLLGAARMGTFSGWTGKTDWNAFYDLIWTHALPAKYLQAQPIKSWTEHEITFFGTGATSVTDADGTRRVTTDGHLVYDNGTYLLPWEPRRPTDPKKLYHYNPRGGETTWTLPEGWSHLREVALHRLTDQGRAFVADIPVRGGRITLDAAARQPYVVHRARVRRAPDPDWGQGTPLRDPGFHAGNLDAWHVTGPATVERSELGDHELVIAAGTAATVSQRLRRLKPGTYAASVQVEVGEKAGQRRRAALEVHTADGVTAANWTHTSTAVNFVAADRKHGTRFQRLFTYFTVPDGGGPVHLALRADAGDAQVRFDNVRVVATGARPPLGRGVLAREDFEDVPQGWGPFVKGDAGGATDPRTHIAQRHAPYTQRGWNGKAVDDVVDGTQSLKSRGENKGLVHRTVPHTVRFTAGRRYRVSFRYENEKAGQYAWVTAVDEPGARELSREALPVATAPTALSYEFTAPADGEAWVGLRKVGDDGKAEFVLDTFEVREV
;
A
#
# COMPACT_ATOMS: atom_id res chain seq x y z
N MET A 1 7.80 -11.48 -14.11
CA MET A 1 7.31 -12.79 -14.59
C MET A 1 8.42 -13.83 -14.39
N PRO A 2 8.35 -14.76 -13.41
CA PRO A 2 9.39 -15.76 -13.24
C PRO A 2 9.03 -17.09 -13.90
N SER A 3 10.02 -17.74 -14.49
CA SER A 3 9.98 -19.07 -15.08
C SER A 3 10.00 -20.17 -14.02
N SER A 4 9.09 -21.13 -14.18
CA SER A 4 8.84 -22.32 -13.37
C SER A 4 9.88 -23.44 -13.53
N GLN A 5 10.23 -24.12 -12.44
CA GLN A 5 10.70 -25.51 -12.48
C GLN A 5 9.95 -26.36 -11.43
N THR A 6 9.38 -27.45 -11.93
CA THR A 6 8.61 -28.50 -11.23
C THR A 6 9.55 -29.65 -10.81
N PRO A 7 9.26 -30.37 -9.72
CA PRO A 7 9.70 -31.76 -9.57
C PRO A 7 8.52 -32.75 -9.50
N GLY A 8 8.68 -33.88 -10.19
CA GLY A 8 7.78 -35.05 -10.16
C GLY A 8 8.08 -36.04 -9.01
N PRO A 9 7.34 -37.18 -8.93
CA PRO A 9 6.90 -37.75 -7.66
C PRO A 9 7.44 -39.16 -7.31
N GLU A 10 7.01 -39.62 -6.11
CA GLU A 10 6.88 -41.00 -5.59
C GLU A 10 8.11 -41.79 -5.08
N ALA A 11 8.08 -42.17 -3.79
CA ALA A 11 7.68 -43.53 -3.32
C ALA A 11 8.19 -43.82 -1.89
N GLY A 12 7.30 -44.25 -0.98
CA GLY A 12 7.66 -45.04 0.22
C GLY A 12 7.73 -46.55 -0.11
N PRO A 13 7.55 -47.50 0.83
CA PRO A 13 7.58 -47.45 2.31
C PRO A 13 8.44 -48.60 2.92
N SER A 14 8.56 -48.71 4.26
CA SER A 14 8.43 -50.03 4.94
C SER A 14 8.19 -49.92 6.45
N ARG A 15 7.31 -50.81 6.94
CA ARG A 15 6.97 -51.09 8.34
C ARG A 15 7.94 -52.12 8.94
N ARG A 16 8.15 -52.10 10.26
CA ARG A 16 8.08 -53.31 11.10
C ARG A 16 8.00 -52.98 12.60
N ALA A 17 7.17 -53.77 13.27
CA ALA A 17 6.82 -53.74 14.69
C ALA A 17 7.81 -54.54 15.54
N VAL A 18 7.89 -54.23 16.85
CA VAL A 18 8.32 -55.17 17.90
C VAL A 18 7.44 -54.99 19.14
N VAL A 19 7.03 -56.14 19.69
CA VAL A 19 6.20 -56.42 20.87
C VAL A 19 7.12 -56.80 22.05
N ALA A 20 6.76 -56.47 23.30
CA ALA A 20 6.95 -57.27 24.53
C ALA A 20 6.57 -56.41 25.76
N THR A 21 5.43 -56.62 26.44
CA THR A 21 5.15 -57.55 27.57
C THR A 21 5.94 -57.29 28.87
N GLY A 22 5.20 -57.08 29.96
CA GLY A 22 5.69 -57.17 31.34
C GLY A 22 4.58 -56.86 32.35
N ALA A 23 3.84 -57.88 32.78
CA ALA A 23 2.94 -57.85 33.94
C ALA A 23 3.71 -58.23 35.21
N ILE A 24 3.26 -57.79 36.40
CA ILE A 24 2.89 -58.66 37.55
C ILE A 24 2.39 -57.81 38.75
N ALA A 25 1.44 -58.46 39.43
CA ALA A 25 0.60 -58.15 40.58
C ALA A 25 1.22 -57.59 41.88
N GLY A 26 0.32 -57.02 42.69
CA GLY A 26 0.40 -56.99 44.16
C GLY A 26 -0.95 -56.63 44.78
N ILE A 27 -1.64 -57.62 45.35
CA ILE A 27 -2.90 -57.52 46.12
C ILE A 27 -2.59 -57.69 47.61
N ALA A 28 -3.22 -56.88 48.48
CA ALA A 28 -3.68 -57.14 49.87
C ALA A 28 -3.85 -55.76 50.57
N GLY A 29 -4.80 -55.43 51.45
CA GLY A 29 -5.82 -56.18 52.18
C GLY A 29 -6.13 -55.49 53.52
N ILE A 30 -7.35 -54.93 53.64
CA ILE A 30 -8.31 -55.10 54.77
C ILE A 30 -8.03 -54.51 56.19
N THR A 31 -9.00 -53.66 56.62
CA THR A 31 -9.58 -53.37 57.97
C THR A 31 -8.82 -52.64 59.09
N GLY A 32 -9.56 -51.76 59.82
CA GLY A 32 -9.34 -51.55 61.25
C GLY A 32 -9.80 -50.21 61.84
N ALA A 33 -10.92 -50.22 62.57
CA ALA A 33 -11.65 -49.16 63.26
C ALA A 33 -10.89 -48.22 64.25
N GLY A 34 -11.42 -46.98 64.38
CA GLY A 34 -11.88 -46.40 65.66
C GLY A 34 -10.98 -45.41 66.42
N THR A 35 -11.43 -44.15 66.56
CA THR A 35 -11.81 -43.46 67.83
C THR A 35 -11.85 -41.92 67.65
N ALA A 36 -12.43 -41.26 68.64
CA ALA A 36 -13.23 -40.05 68.59
C ALA A 36 -12.50 -38.73 68.90
N HIS A 37 -13.11 -37.64 68.40
CA HIS A 37 -13.20 -36.28 68.97
C HIS A 37 -11.93 -35.43 69.13
N ALA A 38 -11.78 -34.47 68.22
CA ALA A 38 -11.60 -33.06 68.57
C ALA A 38 -12.16 -32.22 67.41
N ALA A 39 -13.16 -31.39 67.66
CA ALA A 39 -13.56 -30.35 66.72
C ALA A 39 -12.55 -29.19 66.84
N PRO A 40 -11.85 -28.80 65.76
CA PRO A 40 -11.22 -27.50 65.70
C PRO A 40 -12.19 -26.53 65.02
N ALA A 41 -12.17 -25.30 65.54
CA ALA A 41 -12.91 -24.15 65.07
C ALA A 41 -13.12 -24.11 63.55
N THR A 42 -14.37 -23.94 63.14
CA THR A 42 -14.75 -23.45 61.82
C THR A 42 -14.15 -22.07 61.62
N THR A 43 -12.92 -22.05 61.11
CA THR A 43 -12.46 -20.92 60.32
C THR A 43 -13.41 -20.85 59.12
N ASN A 44 -14.26 -19.83 59.07
CA ASN A 44 -15.02 -19.51 57.87
C ASN A 44 -14.01 -19.25 56.75
N ALA A 45 -13.63 -20.30 56.02
CA ALA A 45 -12.93 -20.16 54.76
C ALA A 45 -13.80 -19.23 53.90
N ALA A 46 -13.19 -18.15 53.39
CA ALA A 46 -13.86 -17.33 52.39
C ALA A 46 -14.33 -18.28 51.27
N PRO A 47 -15.53 -18.08 50.71
CA PRO A 47 -16.00 -18.96 49.64
C PRO A 47 -14.96 -18.98 48.50
N ASP A 48 -14.71 -20.18 47.96
CA ASP A 48 -13.74 -20.40 46.86
C ASP A 48 -14.07 -19.60 45.60
N GLU A 49 -15.32 -19.09 45.52
CA GLU A 49 -15.86 -18.28 44.45
C GLU A 49 -16.64 -17.07 45.00
N ALA A 50 -16.65 -15.98 44.24
CA ALA A 50 -17.43 -14.77 44.52
C ALA A 50 -18.22 -14.34 43.28
N VAL A 51 -19.29 -13.56 43.47
CA VAL A 51 -20.12 -13.03 42.37
C VAL A 51 -19.98 -11.52 42.27
N LEU A 52 -19.46 -11.07 41.14
CA LEU A 52 -19.43 -9.67 40.72
C LEU A 52 -20.70 -9.36 39.94
N ARG A 53 -21.24 -8.14 40.05
CA ARG A 53 -22.54 -7.80 39.47
C ARG A 53 -22.50 -6.48 38.70
N SER A 54 -23.16 -6.48 37.55
CA SER A 54 -23.63 -5.28 36.87
C SER A 54 -25.16 -5.28 36.79
N SER A 55 -25.72 -4.30 36.07
CA SER A 55 -27.14 -4.30 35.72
C SER A 55 -27.55 -5.47 34.82
N ALA A 56 -26.62 -6.04 34.04
CA ALA A 56 -26.92 -7.06 33.03
C ALA A 56 -26.37 -8.46 33.37
N LEU A 57 -25.28 -8.55 34.12
CA LEU A 57 -24.57 -9.81 34.35
C LEU A 57 -24.31 -10.07 35.84
N ASP A 58 -24.48 -11.32 36.25
CA ASP A 58 -23.82 -11.91 37.41
C ASP A 58 -22.58 -12.67 36.91
N VAL A 59 -21.38 -12.28 37.36
CA VAL A 59 -20.10 -12.86 36.93
C VAL A 59 -19.46 -13.56 38.10
N ARG A 60 -19.34 -14.88 37.99
CA ARG A 60 -18.71 -15.68 39.04
C ARG A 60 -17.21 -15.76 38.81
N VAL A 61 -16.42 -15.44 39.84
CA VAL A 61 -14.95 -15.45 39.80
C VAL A 61 -14.41 -16.32 40.93
N ALA A 62 -13.25 -16.93 40.73
CA ALA A 62 -12.57 -17.63 41.82
C ALA A 62 -11.89 -16.63 42.77
N THR A 63 -11.79 -16.96 44.06
CA THR A 63 -11.06 -16.13 45.05
C THR A 63 -9.59 -16.51 45.16
N GLY A 64 -9.22 -17.76 44.80
CA GLY A 64 -7.83 -18.25 44.84
C GLY A 64 -6.96 -17.92 43.63
N PHE A 65 -7.54 -17.44 42.52
CA PHE A 65 -6.80 -17.05 41.31
C PHE A 65 -7.68 -16.11 40.45
N PRO A 66 -7.12 -15.15 39.69
CA PRO A 66 -7.89 -14.26 38.81
C PRO A 66 -8.45 -14.98 37.57
N ARG A 67 -9.43 -15.86 37.76
CA ARG A 67 -10.20 -16.53 36.69
C ARG A 67 -11.69 -16.27 36.83
N VAL A 68 -12.36 -16.20 35.68
CA VAL A 68 -13.83 -16.18 35.62
C VAL A 68 -14.33 -17.62 35.48
N VAL A 69 -15.32 -17.98 36.29
CA VAL A 69 -15.97 -19.30 36.30
C VAL A 69 -17.16 -19.32 35.35
N SER A 70 -18.02 -18.31 35.41
CA SER A 70 -19.21 -18.20 34.55
C SER A 70 -19.76 -16.78 34.48
N TYR A 71 -20.60 -16.56 33.47
CA TYR A 71 -21.35 -15.34 33.20
C TYR A 71 -22.82 -15.72 33.12
N THR A 72 -23.66 -15.14 33.98
CA THR A 72 -25.11 -15.37 33.96
C THR A 72 -25.82 -14.08 33.55
N ASP A 73 -26.55 -14.12 32.45
CA ASP A 73 -27.42 -13.02 32.06
C ASP A 73 -28.56 -12.89 33.07
N ARG A 74 -28.74 -11.68 33.59
CA ARG A 74 -29.71 -11.45 34.67
C ARG A 74 -31.15 -11.50 34.20
N ALA A 75 -31.40 -11.23 32.92
CA ALA A 75 -32.74 -11.22 32.35
C ALA A 75 -33.16 -12.63 31.91
N SER A 76 -32.36 -13.30 31.07
CA SER A 76 -32.69 -14.62 30.54
C SER A 76 -32.28 -15.78 31.43
N ARG A 77 -31.41 -15.54 32.41
CA ARG A 77 -30.76 -16.58 33.25
C ARG A 77 -29.87 -17.55 32.47
N ALA A 78 -29.68 -17.32 31.17
CA ALA A 78 -28.76 -18.08 30.36
C ALA A 78 -27.31 -17.89 30.85
N VAL A 79 -26.47 -18.90 30.62
CA VAL A 79 -25.10 -18.94 31.14
C VAL A 79 -24.10 -19.11 30.00
N LEU A 80 -23.01 -18.34 30.03
CA LEU A 80 -21.76 -18.69 29.37
C LEU A 80 -20.74 -19.09 30.42
N HIS A 81 -19.84 -19.99 30.07
CA HIS A 81 -18.82 -20.48 30.99
C HIS A 81 -17.48 -19.76 30.74
N GLY A 82 -16.60 -19.79 31.74
CA GLY A 82 -15.20 -19.38 31.62
C GLY A 82 -14.30 -20.59 31.81
N ARG A 83 -13.61 -20.67 32.95
CA ARG A 83 -12.86 -21.86 33.36
C ARG A 83 -13.42 -22.36 34.69
N PRO A 84 -14.18 -23.47 34.74
CA PRO A 84 -14.64 -24.07 36.01
C PRO A 84 -13.54 -24.77 36.81
N ASP A 85 -12.60 -25.43 36.13
CA ASP A 85 -11.47 -26.10 36.78
C ASP A 85 -10.53 -25.09 37.48
N PRO A 86 -9.86 -25.47 38.59
CA PRO A 86 -8.86 -24.62 39.21
C PRO A 86 -7.73 -24.24 38.26
N VAL A 87 -7.29 -22.99 38.33
CA VAL A 87 -6.05 -22.49 37.71
C VAL A 87 -5.18 -22.00 38.84
N THR A 88 -3.96 -22.54 38.95
CA THR A 88 -3.02 -22.22 40.03
C THR A 88 -1.67 -21.73 39.53
N THR A 89 -1.39 -21.91 38.23
CA THR A 89 -0.10 -21.59 37.63
C THR A 89 -0.23 -20.56 36.51
N LEU A 90 0.88 -19.88 36.25
CA LEU A 90 1.09 -19.04 35.08
C LEU A 90 2.52 -19.19 34.59
N LEU A 91 2.79 -18.69 33.39
CA LEU A 91 4.11 -18.68 32.80
C LEU A 91 4.67 -17.25 32.78
N ILE A 92 5.88 -17.08 33.31
CA ILE A 92 6.71 -15.88 33.14
C ILE A 92 7.91 -16.29 32.30
N ASP A 93 8.12 -15.64 31.16
CA ASP A 93 9.18 -15.98 30.20
C ASP A 93 9.18 -17.49 29.85
N GLU A 94 7.96 -18.02 29.61
CA GLU A 94 7.68 -19.43 29.31
C GLU A 94 8.03 -20.44 30.42
N LYS A 95 8.46 -19.98 31.60
CA LYS A 95 8.68 -20.82 32.78
C LYS A 95 7.48 -20.78 33.72
N GLU A 96 7.09 -21.95 34.23
CA GLU A 96 5.93 -22.07 35.14
C GLU A 96 6.23 -21.59 36.55
N TYR A 97 5.26 -20.86 37.12
CA TYR A 97 5.26 -20.37 38.49
C TYR A 97 3.88 -20.53 39.14
N THR A 98 3.90 -20.81 40.45
CA THR A 98 2.72 -20.83 41.32
C THR A 98 2.77 -19.62 42.26
N PRO A 99 2.02 -18.53 42.01
CA PRO A 99 2.03 -17.37 42.87
C PRO A 99 1.25 -17.62 44.17
N LYS A 100 1.62 -16.92 45.24
CA LYS A 100 0.73 -16.73 46.39
C LYS A 100 -0.29 -15.64 46.04
N VAL A 101 -1.58 -15.97 46.16
CA VAL A 101 -2.68 -15.09 45.74
C VAL A 101 -3.43 -14.57 46.95
N THR A 102 -3.68 -13.26 46.98
CA THR A 102 -4.65 -12.64 47.88
C THR A 102 -5.68 -11.86 47.07
N THR A 103 -6.91 -11.81 47.56
CA THR A 103 -8.04 -11.24 46.81
C THR A 103 -8.86 -10.29 47.68
N ALA A 104 -9.17 -9.13 47.14
CA ALA A 104 -10.08 -8.15 47.74
C ALA A 104 -11.31 -7.98 46.85
N LEU A 105 -12.48 -8.20 47.43
CA LEU A 105 -13.76 -8.20 46.71
C LEU A 105 -14.53 -6.89 46.89
N ARG A 106 -15.21 -6.48 45.82
CA ARG A 106 -16.23 -5.44 45.78
C ARG A 106 -17.44 -5.97 44.99
N GLY A 107 -18.54 -5.24 45.01
CA GLY A 107 -19.78 -5.68 44.34
C GLY A 107 -19.64 -5.86 42.82
N ASP A 108 -18.82 -5.05 42.16
CA ASP A 108 -18.62 -5.00 40.70
C ASP A 108 -17.23 -5.48 40.24
N ARG A 109 -16.31 -5.76 41.18
CA ARG A 109 -14.91 -6.11 40.87
C ARG A 109 -14.24 -6.98 41.93
N ALA A 110 -13.24 -7.73 41.50
CA ALA A 110 -12.29 -8.45 42.35
C ALA A 110 -10.86 -8.01 42.01
N MET A 111 -10.06 -7.70 43.03
CA MET A 111 -8.67 -7.29 42.90
C MET A 111 -7.77 -8.38 43.49
N TYR A 112 -6.84 -8.87 42.71
CA TYR A 112 -5.93 -9.96 43.03
C TYR A 112 -4.51 -9.44 43.13
N THR A 113 -3.76 -9.90 44.12
CA THR A 113 -2.33 -9.67 44.25
C THR A 113 -1.61 -11.01 44.19
N LEU A 114 -0.83 -11.21 43.13
CA LEU A 114 -0.03 -12.41 42.88
C LEU A 114 1.41 -12.10 43.25
N THR A 115 1.94 -12.77 44.29
CA THR A 115 3.33 -12.59 44.75
C THR A 115 4.15 -13.84 44.47
N PHE A 116 5.39 -13.62 44.02
CA PHE A 116 6.36 -14.66 43.70
C PHE A 116 7.57 -14.57 44.64
N ASP A 117 8.33 -15.65 44.72
CA ASP A 117 9.61 -15.64 45.42
C ASP A 117 10.55 -14.57 44.81
N GLY A 118 11.36 -13.94 45.66
CA GLY A 118 12.21 -12.81 45.25
C GLY A 118 11.49 -11.46 45.14
N GLY A 119 10.22 -11.38 45.54
CA GLY A 119 9.48 -10.12 45.73
C GLY A 119 8.76 -9.57 44.51
N THR A 120 8.83 -10.26 43.36
CA THR A 120 8.06 -9.89 42.17
C THR A 120 6.57 -10.01 42.46
N ARG A 121 5.79 -9.03 41.97
CA ARG A 121 4.36 -8.90 42.22
C ARG A 121 3.61 -8.50 40.95
N ILE A 122 2.48 -9.15 40.70
CA ILE A 122 1.54 -8.82 39.62
C ILE A 122 0.17 -8.58 40.24
N ASP A 123 -0.41 -7.40 39.99
CA ASP A 123 -1.77 -7.06 40.43
C ASP A 123 -2.74 -7.22 39.26
N VAL A 124 -3.87 -7.91 39.51
CA VAL A 124 -4.89 -8.20 38.48
C VAL A 124 -6.27 -7.73 38.98
N GLU A 125 -7.07 -7.11 38.12
CA GLU A 125 -8.47 -6.76 38.39
C GLU A 125 -9.38 -7.52 37.43
N ILE A 126 -10.46 -8.10 37.97
CA ILE A 126 -11.63 -8.51 37.19
C ILE A 126 -12.78 -7.55 37.54
N ALA A 127 -13.33 -6.85 36.56
CA ALA A 127 -14.45 -5.91 36.77
C ALA A 127 -15.56 -6.13 35.74
N VAL A 128 -16.82 -6.04 36.16
CA VAL A 128 -17.99 -6.15 35.28
C VAL A 128 -18.70 -4.81 35.11
N ARG A 129 -18.99 -4.43 33.87
CA ARG A 129 -19.69 -3.19 33.50
C ARG A 129 -20.68 -3.46 32.39
N GLY A 130 -21.97 -3.35 32.68
CA GLY A 130 -23.03 -3.76 31.75
C GLY A 130 -22.81 -5.19 31.27
N ARG A 131 -22.66 -5.38 29.95
CA ARG A 131 -22.39 -6.66 29.29
C ARG A 131 -20.91 -7.00 29.11
N GLN A 132 -20.01 -6.15 29.59
CA GLN A 132 -18.56 -6.32 29.44
C GLN A 132 -17.91 -6.76 30.75
N VAL A 133 -16.92 -7.65 30.65
CA VAL A 133 -16.06 -8.07 31.76
C VAL A 133 -14.61 -7.80 31.39
N HIS A 134 -13.93 -7.01 32.21
CA HIS A 134 -12.55 -6.63 32.00
C HIS A 134 -11.65 -7.45 32.92
N TRP A 135 -10.68 -8.15 32.34
CA TRP A 135 -9.56 -8.75 33.03
C TRP A 135 -8.34 -7.88 32.75
N ARG A 136 -7.73 -7.27 33.78
CA ARG A 136 -6.66 -6.28 33.62
C ARG A 136 -5.52 -6.58 34.56
N VAL A 137 -4.30 -6.69 34.06
CA VAL A 137 -3.14 -6.46 34.91
C VAL A 137 -3.07 -4.96 35.18
N THR A 138 -3.12 -4.57 36.46
CA THR A 138 -3.10 -3.16 36.88
C THR A 138 -1.71 -2.71 37.31
N ARG A 139 -0.81 -3.66 37.63
CA ARG A 139 0.58 -3.39 37.96
C ARG A 139 1.45 -4.62 37.76
N ILE A 140 2.66 -4.41 37.26
CA ILE A 140 3.78 -5.37 37.34
C ILE A 140 4.91 -4.67 38.09
N ALA A 141 5.30 -5.23 39.24
CA ALA A 141 6.42 -4.77 40.04
C ALA A 141 7.40 -5.93 40.17
N ASP A 142 8.35 -6.00 39.25
CA ASP A 142 9.31 -7.09 39.18
C ASP A 142 10.67 -6.72 39.79
N THR A 143 11.50 -7.74 40.05
CA THR A 143 12.80 -7.57 40.69
C THR A 143 13.90 -8.22 39.86
N ALA A 144 15.17 -7.98 40.22
CA ALA A 144 16.28 -8.66 39.57
C ALA A 144 16.24 -10.19 39.75
N ALA A 145 15.57 -10.69 40.81
CA ALA A 145 15.42 -12.12 41.06
C ALA A 145 14.41 -12.78 40.11
N LEU A 146 13.40 -12.03 39.65
CA LEU A 146 12.41 -12.50 38.68
C LEU A 146 11.89 -11.33 37.87
N ARG A 147 12.52 -11.07 36.71
CA ARG A 147 12.00 -10.10 35.74
C ARG A 147 10.84 -10.71 34.97
N VAL A 148 9.91 -9.87 34.55
CA VAL A 148 8.78 -10.28 33.70
C VAL A 148 9.01 -9.74 32.29
N GLY A 149 9.48 -10.59 31.37
CA GLY A 149 9.49 -10.26 29.94
C GLY A 149 8.12 -10.53 29.32
N THR A 150 7.67 -11.77 29.37
CA THR A 150 6.37 -12.21 28.88
C THR A 150 5.53 -12.86 29.98
N LEU A 151 4.21 -12.79 29.84
CA LEU A 151 3.22 -13.39 30.72
C LEU A 151 2.27 -14.25 29.88
N ARG A 152 1.98 -15.46 30.31
CA ARG A 152 0.93 -16.30 29.72
C ARG A 152 0.24 -17.12 30.80
N VAL A 153 -1.08 -17.31 30.67
CA VAL A 153 -1.84 -18.16 31.59
C VAL A 153 -2.60 -19.19 30.76
N PRO A 154 -2.00 -20.35 30.42
CA PRO A 154 -2.62 -21.32 29.51
C PRO A 154 -3.99 -21.81 29.98
N GLY A 155 -4.20 -21.92 31.31
CA GLY A 155 -5.48 -22.32 31.90
C GLY A 155 -6.57 -21.25 31.92
N LEU A 156 -6.27 -19.99 31.57
CA LEU A 156 -7.19 -18.85 31.66
C LEU A 156 -8.21 -18.86 30.51
N ALA A 157 -9.16 -19.80 30.54
CA ALA A 157 -10.30 -19.71 29.62
C ALA A 157 -11.20 -18.55 30.05
N LEU A 158 -11.23 -17.53 29.19
CA LEU A 158 -12.06 -16.36 29.40
C LEU A 158 -13.51 -16.64 28.99
N LEU A 159 -13.72 -17.50 28.00
CA LEU A 159 -15.03 -17.97 27.57
C LEU A 159 -14.97 -19.47 27.24
N SER A 160 -16.04 -20.21 27.51
CA SER A 160 -16.26 -21.55 27.02
C SER A 160 -17.75 -21.82 26.79
N VAL A 161 -18.01 -22.79 25.91
CA VAL A 161 -19.34 -23.38 25.68
C VAL A 161 -19.24 -24.89 25.75
N ARG A 162 -20.36 -25.54 26.07
CA ARG A 162 -20.42 -26.98 26.34
C ARG A 162 -21.47 -27.66 25.47
N SER A 163 -21.27 -28.93 25.18
CA SER A 163 -22.19 -29.75 24.37
C SER A 163 -23.57 -29.97 25.00
N ASP A 164 -23.74 -29.66 26.30
CA ASP A 164 -25.02 -29.68 27.00
C ASP A 164 -25.81 -28.37 26.85
N GLN A 165 -25.26 -27.38 26.14
CA GLN A 165 -25.91 -26.14 25.76
C GLN A 165 -26.40 -26.26 24.30
N PRO A 166 -27.71 -26.17 24.03
CA PRO A 166 -28.26 -26.24 22.67
C PRO A 166 -27.61 -25.20 21.74
N GLY A 167 -27.22 -25.62 20.54
CA GLY A 167 -26.58 -24.73 19.55
C GLY A 167 -25.14 -24.31 19.87
N ALA A 168 -24.49 -24.93 20.87
CA ALA A 168 -23.12 -24.58 21.26
C ALA A 168 -22.11 -24.67 20.10
N THR A 169 -21.54 -23.53 19.74
CA THR A 169 -20.59 -23.37 18.65
C THR A 169 -19.46 -22.40 19.03
N LEU A 170 -18.30 -22.62 18.43
CA LEU A 170 -17.18 -21.69 18.42
C LEU A 170 -16.73 -21.49 16.98
N LEU A 171 -16.63 -20.25 16.53
CA LEU A 171 -16.07 -19.88 15.24
C LEU A 171 -14.75 -19.15 15.49
N ALA A 172 -13.63 -19.78 15.12
CA ALA A 172 -12.30 -19.20 15.19
C ALA A 172 -11.82 -18.83 13.79
N ALA A 173 -11.06 -17.75 13.68
CA ALA A 173 -10.50 -17.26 12.42
C ALA A 173 -9.00 -16.99 12.53
N LYS A 174 -8.25 -17.60 11.62
CA LYS A 174 -6.86 -17.27 11.31
C LYS A 174 -6.81 -16.23 10.20
N VAL A 175 -5.79 -15.38 10.24
CA VAL A 175 -5.36 -14.63 9.06
C VAL A 175 -4.80 -15.65 8.06
N GLN A 176 -5.50 -15.79 6.93
CA GLN A 176 -5.20 -16.72 5.84
C GLN A 176 -5.28 -15.95 4.52
N LEU A 177 -4.25 -16.00 3.69
CA LEU A 177 -4.19 -15.29 2.41
C LEU A 177 -4.35 -16.21 1.20
N ASP A 178 -4.23 -17.51 1.39
CA ASP A 178 -4.45 -18.48 0.33
C ASP A 178 -5.93 -18.55 -0.02
N LYS A 179 -6.27 -18.14 -1.25
CA LYS A 179 -7.65 -18.13 -1.73
C LYS A 179 -8.33 -19.51 -1.65
N ALA A 180 -7.56 -20.60 -1.68
CA ALA A 180 -8.08 -21.96 -1.73
C ALA A 180 -8.38 -22.51 -0.32
N LYS A 181 -7.98 -21.77 0.73
CA LYS A 181 -8.15 -22.15 2.13
C LYS A 181 -9.07 -21.17 2.83
N SER A 182 -9.84 -21.65 3.79
CA SER A 182 -10.55 -20.77 4.72
C SER A 182 -9.67 -20.47 5.93
N GLY A 183 -9.67 -19.22 6.37
CA GLY A 183 -9.16 -18.85 7.68
C GLY A 183 -10.07 -19.30 8.82
N ASP A 184 -11.34 -19.63 8.53
CA ASP A 184 -12.34 -19.95 9.54
C ASP A 184 -12.40 -21.44 9.88
N THR A 185 -12.55 -21.73 11.18
CA THR A 185 -12.81 -23.05 11.73
C THR A 185 -14.04 -22.99 12.62
N LEU A 186 -15.10 -23.71 12.23
CA LEU A 186 -16.31 -23.87 13.03
C LEU A 186 -16.22 -25.15 13.86
N VAL A 187 -16.31 -25.01 15.18
CA VAL A 187 -16.44 -26.12 16.13
C VAL A 187 -17.89 -26.15 16.60
N ALA A 188 -18.68 -27.08 16.06
CA ALA A 188 -20.02 -27.38 16.56
C ALA A 188 -19.92 -28.48 17.63
N LEU A 189 -20.41 -28.20 18.84
CA LEU A 189 -20.33 -29.14 19.94
C LEU A 189 -21.50 -30.11 19.94
N ARG A 190 -21.16 -31.38 20.06
CA ARG A 190 -22.05 -32.52 20.30
C ARG A 190 -21.41 -33.39 21.40
N PRO A 191 -22.18 -34.24 22.10
CA PRO A 191 -21.61 -35.13 23.12
C PRO A 191 -20.47 -36.02 22.61
N ASP A 192 -20.45 -36.32 21.32
CA ASP A 192 -19.45 -37.13 20.63
C ASP A 192 -18.36 -36.32 19.91
N THR A 193 -18.33 -34.99 20.01
CA THR A 193 -17.25 -34.17 19.42
C THR A 193 -15.88 -34.61 19.99
N PRO A 194 -14.88 -34.92 19.15
CA PRO A 194 -13.57 -35.35 19.62
C PRO A 194 -12.82 -34.23 20.34
N ALA A 195 -11.95 -34.61 21.28
CA ALA A 195 -10.98 -33.68 21.83
C ALA A 195 -10.03 -33.24 20.71
N GLY A 196 -9.62 -31.98 20.73
CA GLY A 196 -8.72 -31.39 19.75
C GLY A 196 -7.41 -30.96 20.39
N VAL A 197 -6.42 -30.64 19.56
CA VAL A 197 -5.22 -29.94 20.03
C VAL A 197 -5.50 -28.45 20.18
N PRO A 198 -4.89 -27.76 21.16
CA PRO A 198 -4.94 -26.31 21.23
C PRO A 198 -4.50 -25.69 19.91
N THR A 199 -5.29 -24.78 19.37
CA THR A 199 -5.02 -24.14 18.07
C THR A 199 -5.16 -22.62 18.20
N GLY A 200 -4.14 -21.90 17.71
CA GLY A 200 -4.12 -20.44 17.70
C GLY A 200 -5.04 -19.83 16.63
N CYS A 201 -5.56 -18.64 16.90
CA CYS A 201 -6.35 -17.82 15.98
C CYS A 201 -6.18 -16.32 16.28
N ALA A 202 -6.49 -15.48 15.28
CA ALA A 202 -6.46 -14.02 15.43
C ALA A 202 -7.76 -13.48 16.05
N TYR A 203 -8.88 -14.15 15.76
CA TYR A 203 -10.21 -13.80 16.26
C TYR A 203 -10.99 -15.06 16.56
N ALA A 204 -11.86 -15.01 17.56
CA ALA A 204 -12.84 -16.06 17.79
C ALA A 204 -14.06 -15.52 18.50
N VAL A 205 -15.19 -16.16 18.22
CA VAL A 205 -16.47 -15.94 18.88
C VAL A 205 -17.08 -17.28 19.24
N LEU A 206 -17.91 -17.32 20.27
CA LEU A 206 -18.69 -18.49 20.61
C LEU A 206 -20.13 -18.12 20.95
N ALA A 207 -21.03 -19.07 20.77
CA ALA A 207 -22.44 -18.89 21.05
C ALA A 207 -23.13 -20.23 21.34
N HIS A 208 -24.26 -20.15 22.00
CA HIS A 208 -25.31 -21.17 22.05
C HIS A 208 -26.65 -20.45 21.88
N ASP A 209 -27.77 -21.19 21.83
CA ASP A 209 -29.10 -20.65 21.48
C ASP A 209 -29.59 -19.50 22.37
N GLY A 210 -29.00 -19.29 23.55
CA GLY A 210 -29.38 -18.22 24.48
C GLY A 210 -28.37 -17.07 24.62
N LEU A 211 -27.07 -17.30 24.41
CA LEU A 211 -26.01 -16.28 24.59
C LEU A 211 -24.83 -16.51 23.66
N GLY A 212 -24.23 -15.39 23.23
CA GLY A 212 -22.96 -15.32 22.51
C GLY A 212 -21.92 -14.51 23.27
N GLY A 213 -20.64 -14.69 22.91
CA GLY A 213 -19.56 -13.91 23.50
C GLY A 213 -18.29 -13.88 22.65
N ALA A 214 -17.51 -12.82 22.87
CA ALA A 214 -16.24 -12.56 22.17
C ALA A 214 -15.20 -11.99 23.13
N VAL A 215 -13.92 -12.06 22.74
CA VAL A 215 -12.78 -11.59 23.55
C VAL A 215 -11.89 -10.65 22.73
N GLU A 216 -11.61 -9.46 23.27
CA GLU A 216 -10.52 -8.59 22.80
C GLU A 216 -9.36 -8.62 23.79
N THR A 217 -8.12 -8.68 23.30
CA THR A 217 -6.91 -8.68 24.13
C THR A 217 -5.72 -8.04 23.41
N ASN A 218 -4.75 -7.51 24.17
CA ASN A 218 -3.45 -7.07 23.66
C ASN A 218 -2.36 -8.15 23.76
N THR A 219 -2.72 -9.43 23.64
CA THR A 219 -1.73 -10.49 23.50
C THR A 219 -0.87 -10.24 22.27
N VAL A 220 0.42 -10.46 22.45
CA VAL A 220 1.43 -10.36 21.41
C VAL A 220 2.62 -11.20 21.85
N TYR A 221 3.07 -12.08 20.95
CA TYR A 221 4.25 -12.91 21.19
C TYR A 221 5.51 -12.07 21.00
N ASP A 222 6.46 -12.17 21.92
CA ASP A 222 7.74 -11.46 21.78
C ASP A 222 8.54 -12.01 20.60
N LYS A 223 8.52 -13.35 20.46
CA LYS A 223 9.17 -14.11 19.39
C LYS A 223 8.15 -15.06 18.78
N PRO A 224 7.44 -14.65 17.72
CA PRO A 224 6.45 -15.50 17.08
C PRO A 224 7.11 -16.69 16.35
N THR A 225 6.38 -17.79 16.30
CA THR A 225 6.65 -18.99 15.49
C THR A 225 5.70 -19.03 14.30
N SER A 226 5.89 -19.96 13.36
CA SER A 226 4.95 -20.17 12.24
C SER A 226 3.49 -20.39 12.65
N GLU A 227 3.24 -20.88 13.87
CA GLU A 227 1.89 -21.07 14.41
C GLU A 227 1.24 -19.78 14.91
N THR A 228 2.06 -18.76 15.22
CA THR A 228 1.64 -17.53 15.91
C THR A 228 1.91 -16.25 15.12
N THR A 229 2.56 -16.33 13.96
CA THR A 229 2.68 -15.23 13.00
C THR A 229 1.32 -14.76 12.49
N TRP A 230 1.30 -13.55 11.93
CA TRP A 230 0.07 -12.93 11.40
C TRP A 230 -1.06 -12.84 12.43
N GLU A 231 -0.69 -12.62 13.69
CA GLU A 231 -1.62 -12.55 14.82
C GLU A 231 -2.33 -13.86 15.15
N ASN A 232 -1.98 -14.98 14.51
CA ASN A 232 -2.63 -16.28 14.72
C ASN A 232 -2.32 -16.91 16.09
N GLY A 233 -1.56 -16.23 16.96
CA GLY A 233 -1.39 -16.60 18.36
C GLY A 233 -2.24 -15.78 19.34
N ARG A 234 -3.00 -14.78 18.88
CA ARG A 234 -3.68 -13.81 19.76
C ARG A 234 -4.60 -14.51 20.77
N LEU A 235 -5.41 -15.44 20.26
CA LEU A 235 -6.29 -16.30 21.04
C LEU A 235 -6.01 -17.76 20.71
N TRP A 236 -6.33 -18.66 21.62
CA TRP A 236 -6.26 -20.10 21.42
C TRP A 236 -7.60 -20.73 21.73
N HIS A 237 -8.02 -21.67 20.89
CA HIS A 237 -9.19 -22.50 21.16
C HIS A 237 -8.77 -23.95 21.44
N HIS A 238 -9.46 -24.59 22.37
CA HIS A 238 -9.17 -25.96 22.75
C HIS A 238 -10.45 -26.70 23.14
N THR A 239 -10.69 -27.83 22.49
CA THR A 239 -11.83 -28.71 22.75
C THR A 239 -11.40 -29.91 23.57
N VAL A 240 -12.04 -30.11 24.71
CA VAL A 240 -11.73 -31.20 25.66
C VAL A 240 -12.97 -31.99 26.01
N ARG A 241 -12.81 -33.29 26.27
CA ARG A 241 -13.86 -34.11 26.87
C ARG A 241 -13.77 -34.03 28.38
N LYS A 242 -14.91 -33.82 29.02
CA LYS A 242 -15.09 -33.84 30.47
C LYS A 242 -16.16 -34.86 30.82
N ASP A 243 -16.28 -35.19 32.09
CA ASP A 243 -17.36 -36.05 32.57
C ASP A 243 -18.71 -35.35 32.32
N GLY A 244 -19.55 -35.98 31.51
CA GLY A 244 -20.91 -35.51 31.18
C GLY A 244 -21.05 -34.47 30.05
N HIS A 245 -19.95 -33.89 29.53
CA HIS A 245 -20.03 -32.95 28.39
C HIS A 245 -18.69 -32.80 27.65
N VAL A 246 -18.74 -32.27 26.43
CA VAL A 246 -17.58 -31.74 25.71
C VAL A 246 -17.56 -30.23 25.86
N GLU A 247 -16.40 -29.65 26.17
CA GLU A 247 -16.21 -28.20 26.28
C GLU A 247 -15.27 -27.73 25.18
N THR A 248 -15.56 -26.58 24.57
CA THR A 248 -14.55 -25.81 23.82
C THR A 248 -14.38 -24.43 24.45
N SER A 249 -13.14 -23.99 24.58
CA SER A 249 -12.79 -22.80 25.37
C SER A 249 -11.83 -21.88 24.61
N LEU A 250 -11.90 -20.59 24.93
CA LEU A 250 -11.06 -19.52 24.40
C LEU A 250 -10.12 -19.00 25.49
N THR A 251 -8.82 -19.09 25.24
CA THR A 251 -7.76 -18.59 26.11
C THR A 251 -6.93 -17.52 25.39
N PRO A 252 -6.41 -16.50 26.11
CA PRO A 252 -5.48 -15.55 25.53
C PRO A 252 -4.11 -16.19 25.28
N GLY A 253 -3.42 -15.74 24.23
CA GLY A 253 -2.01 -16.05 23.97
C GLY A 253 -1.04 -15.40 24.96
N GLN A 254 0.22 -15.28 24.56
CA GLN A 254 1.26 -14.61 25.34
C GLN A 254 1.06 -13.08 25.34
N TRP A 255 1.27 -12.41 26.46
CA TRP A 255 1.47 -10.96 26.53
C TRP A 255 2.95 -10.65 26.68
N THR A 256 3.44 -9.68 25.92
CA THR A 256 4.81 -9.16 26.08
C THR A 256 4.76 -7.87 26.92
N HIS A 257 5.34 -7.91 28.12
CA HIS A 257 5.51 -6.72 28.97
C HIS A 257 6.85 -6.03 28.72
N ARG A 258 7.91 -6.80 28.44
CA ARG A 258 9.21 -6.29 28.04
C ARG A 258 9.84 -7.24 27.03
N ALA A 259 10.10 -6.73 25.84
CA ALA A 259 10.73 -7.47 24.75
C ALA A 259 12.15 -7.92 25.16
N ALA A 260 12.58 -9.11 24.75
CA ALA A 260 13.88 -9.70 25.11
C ALA A 260 15.13 -8.84 24.82
N THR A 261 15.06 -7.86 23.92
CA THR A 261 16.18 -6.97 23.56
C THR A 261 15.99 -5.55 24.08
N ALA A 262 14.89 -5.27 24.80
CA ALA A 262 14.57 -3.96 25.31
C ALA A 262 15.29 -3.68 26.64
N PRO A 263 15.70 -2.42 26.91
CA PRO A 263 16.19 -2.02 28.22
C PRO A 263 15.17 -2.32 29.34
N VAL A 264 15.63 -2.52 30.57
CA VAL A 264 14.77 -2.88 31.71
C VAL A 264 13.62 -1.89 31.93
N ALA A 265 13.85 -0.60 31.69
CA ALA A 265 12.85 0.45 31.85
C ALA A 265 11.86 0.58 30.67
N ALA A 266 12.13 -0.08 29.54
CA ALA A 266 11.29 -0.02 28.35
C ALA A 266 10.24 -1.14 28.39
N THR A 267 9.06 -0.82 28.91
CA THR A 267 7.93 -1.74 29.02
C THR A 267 6.79 -1.39 28.07
N GLU A 268 6.00 -2.39 27.72
CA GLU A 268 4.80 -2.30 26.89
C GLU A 268 3.52 -2.12 27.72
N PRO A 269 2.39 -1.74 27.09
CA PRO A 269 1.11 -1.62 27.78
C PRO A 269 0.75 -2.87 28.58
N LEU A 270 0.20 -2.68 29.77
CA LEU A 270 -0.11 -3.78 30.68
C LEU A 270 -1.06 -4.81 30.03
N PRO A 271 -0.91 -6.11 30.34
CA PRO A 271 -1.78 -7.16 29.85
C PRO A 271 -3.26 -6.92 30.15
N TYR A 272 -4.10 -7.17 29.15
CA TYR A 272 -5.53 -6.98 29.28
C TYR A 272 -6.32 -8.00 28.44
N ALA A 273 -7.50 -8.38 28.91
CA ALA A 273 -8.55 -8.96 28.09
C ALA A 273 -9.92 -8.34 28.43
N THR A 274 -10.82 -8.25 27.45
CA THR A 274 -12.20 -7.82 27.65
C THR A 274 -13.11 -8.81 26.98
N VAL A 275 -14.05 -9.34 27.75
CA VAL A 275 -15.11 -10.22 27.31
C VAL A 275 -16.37 -9.38 27.12
N VAL A 276 -17.12 -9.63 26.05
CA VAL A 276 -18.48 -9.12 25.87
C VAL A 276 -19.44 -10.30 25.78
N VAL A 277 -20.56 -10.23 26.51
CA VAL A 277 -21.64 -11.23 26.50
C VAL A 277 -22.89 -10.63 25.89
N THR A 278 -23.53 -11.33 24.97
CA THR A 278 -24.67 -10.82 24.21
C THR A 278 -25.78 -11.84 24.04
N GLY A 279 -27.01 -11.38 23.86
CA GLY A 279 -28.08 -12.13 23.19
C GLY A 279 -28.16 -11.72 21.71
N ASP A 280 -29.35 -11.82 21.13
CA ASP A 280 -29.63 -11.43 19.74
C ASP A 280 -29.30 -9.94 19.50
N ARG A 281 -28.49 -9.68 18.47
CA ARG A 281 -28.02 -8.35 18.04
C ARG A 281 -28.48 -8.01 16.62
N ASN A 282 -28.89 -8.98 15.81
CA ASN A 282 -29.31 -8.74 14.43
C ASN A 282 -30.86 -8.76 14.28
N GLY A 283 -31.60 -9.16 15.32
CA GLY A 283 -33.06 -9.20 15.35
C GLY A 283 -33.67 -10.36 14.57
N ASP A 284 -32.94 -11.46 14.35
CA ASP A 284 -33.43 -12.66 13.66
C ASP A 284 -34.08 -13.69 14.61
N GLY A 285 -34.11 -13.41 15.91
CA GLY A 285 -34.73 -14.25 16.92
C GLY A 285 -33.90 -15.45 17.36
N LYS A 286 -32.62 -15.51 16.95
CA LYS A 286 -31.66 -16.55 17.35
C LYS A 286 -30.42 -15.90 17.97
N VAL A 287 -29.60 -16.71 18.61
CA VAL A 287 -28.28 -16.29 19.08
C VAL A 287 -27.23 -17.20 18.46
N ASP A 288 -26.38 -16.64 17.61
CA ASP A 288 -25.32 -17.38 16.94
C ASP A 288 -23.98 -16.61 16.94
N TRP A 289 -23.02 -17.10 16.15
CA TRP A 289 -21.71 -16.47 16.01
C TRP A 289 -21.77 -15.05 15.45
N GLN A 290 -22.79 -14.71 14.66
CA GLN A 290 -22.98 -13.37 14.08
C GLN A 290 -23.32 -12.37 15.18
N ASP A 291 -24.17 -12.72 16.15
CA ASP A 291 -24.47 -11.84 17.29
C ASP A 291 -23.24 -11.58 18.14
N ALA A 292 -22.48 -12.63 18.43
CA ALA A 292 -21.21 -12.52 19.13
C ALA A 292 -20.20 -11.66 18.33
N ALA A 293 -20.16 -11.79 17.01
CA ALA A 293 -19.32 -10.99 16.12
C ALA A 293 -19.78 -9.52 16.03
N ILE A 294 -21.09 -9.25 16.05
CA ILE A 294 -21.63 -7.89 16.15
C ILE A 294 -21.23 -7.27 17.50
N ALA A 295 -21.41 -8.00 18.60
CA ALA A 295 -21.02 -7.53 19.93
C ALA A 295 -19.49 -7.33 20.06
N PHE A 296 -18.68 -8.11 19.36
CA PHE A 296 -17.22 -7.92 19.34
C PHE A 296 -16.82 -6.52 18.85
N ARG A 297 -17.61 -5.91 17.95
CA ARG A 297 -17.37 -4.54 17.49
C ARG A 297 -17.40 -3.51 18.63
N ASP A 298 -18.11 -3.78 19.73
CA ASP A 298 -18.20 -2.91 20.90
C ASP A 298 -16.87 -2.82 21.68
N ILE A 299 -15.97 -3.78 21.49
CA ILE A 299 -14.72 -3.92 22.28
C ILE A 299 -13.45 -4.01 21.43
N MET A 300 -13.55 -4.31 20.13
CA MET A 300 -12.38 -4.45 19.26
C MET A 300 -11.66 -3.13 19.03
N VAL A 301 -10.33 -3.19 18.79
CA VAL A 301 -9.59 -2.01 18.35
C VAL A 301 -10.02 -1.59 16.95
N THR A 302 -10.30 -0.29 16.78
CA THR A 302 -10.64 0.31 15.48
C THR A 302 -9.40 1.00 14.88
N PRO A 303 -9.05 0.69 13.62
CA PRO A 303 -7.96 1.38 12.93
C PRO A 303 -8.26 2.87 12.77
N LEU A 304 -7.22 3.71 12.87
CA LEU A 304 -7.34 5.13 12.54
C LEU A 304 -7.76 5.28 11.07
N GLY A 305 -8.78 6.10 10.77
CA GLY A 305 -9.30 6.33 9.42
C GLY A 305 -10.36 5.33 8.94
N ALA A 306 -10.69 4.30 9.73
CA ALA A 306 -11.65 3.27 9.34
C ALA A 306 -13.04 3.83 8.98
N ASP A 307 -13.50 4.86 9.69
CA ASP A 307 -14.84 5.44 9.48
C ASP A 307 -15.01 6.05 8.08
N GLU A 308 -13.92 6.48 7.45
CA GLU A 308 -13.92 7.14 6.15
C GLU A 308 -13.40 6.23 5.02
N GLN A 309 -13.00 4.98 5.32
CA GLN A 309 -12.38 4.10 4.32
C GLN A 309 -13.28 3.83 3.10
N HIS A 310 -14.60 3.77 3.32
CA HIS A 310 -15.59 3.61 2.26
C HIS A 310 -15.64 4.80 1.28
N LEU A 311 -15.14 5.98 1.68
CA LEU A 311 -15.10 7.16 0.81
C LEU A 311 -13.94 7.10 -0.20
N ARG A 312 -12.85 6.39 0.12
CA ARG A 312 -11.64 6.26 -0.73
C ARG A 312 -11.89 5.33 -1.92
N VAL A 313 -12.70 5.79 -2.87
CA VAL A 313 -13.12 5.00 -4.02
C VAL A 313 -12.01 4.85 -5.06
N VAL A 314 -11.10 5.83 -5.16
CA VAL A 314 -10.14 5.89 -6.27
C VAL A 314 -8.70 5.79 -5.76
N PRO A 315 -8.23 4.60 -5.35
CA PRO A 315 -6.82 4.39 -5.06
C PRO A 315 -6.00 4.32 -6.36
N HIS A 316 -4.85 4.99 -6.40
CA HIS A 316 -3.91 4.98 -7.54
C HIS A 316 -2.47 5.29 -7.10
N ILE A 317 -1.49 4.89 -7.94
CA ILE A 317 -0.05 5.05 -7.67
C ILE A 317 0.61 5.86 -8.78
N PRO A 318 0.93 7.15 -8.52
CA PRO A 318 1.94 7.89 -9.26
C PRO A 318 3.32 7.34 -8.95
N PHE A 319 4.03 6.86 -9.98
CA PHE A 319 5.25 6.08 -9.83
C PHE A 319 6.47 6.81 -10.40
N ASN A 320 7.47 7.09 -9.54
CA ASN A 320 8.77 7.61 -9.98
C ASN A 320 9.86 6.57 -9.70
N PHE A 321 10.80 6.45 -10.63
CA PHE A 321 11.87 5.45 -10.54
C PHE A 321 13.13 5.90 -11.30
N ALA A 322 14.30 5.44 -10.85
CA ALA A 322 15.56 5.49 -11.58
C ALA A 322 15.97 6.88 -12.12
N SER A 323 15.77 7.93 -11.32
CA SER A 323 16.09 9.34 -11.67
C SER A 323 15.23 9.94 -12.79
N GLN A 324 14.27 9.19 -13.35
CA GLN A 324 13.53 9.61 -14.54
C GLN A 324 12.53 10.74 -14.29
N ALA A 325 12.04 10.85 -13.04
CA ALA A 325 10.98 11.77 -12.64
C ALA A 325 9.80 11.74 -13.65
N THR A 326 9.29 10.55 -13.93
CA THR A 326 8.19 10.32 -14.89
C THR A 326 6.87 10.92 -14.43
N ASN A 327 6.67 11.04 -13.11
CA ASN A 327 5.49 11.64 -12.49
C ASN A 327 5.90 12.70 -11.44
N PRO A 328 6.43 13.87 -11.83
CA PRO A 328 6.78 14.93 -10.89
C PRO A 328 5.59 15.36 -10.03
N PHE A 329 5.83 15.84 -8.80
CA PHE A 329 4.76 16.11 -7.84
C PHE A 329 3.69 17.08 -8.36
N LEU A 330 4.08 18.11 -9.11
CA LEU A 330 3.13 19.07 -9.68
C LEU A 330 2.38 18.55 -10.91
N ALA A 331 2.92 17.55 -11.64
CA ALA A 331 2.16 16.84 -12.67
C ALA A 331 1.14 15.90 -12.02
N THR A 332 1.51 15.25 -10.91
CA THR A 332 0.57 14.47 -10.10
C THR A 332 -0.58 15.32 -9.56
N LEU A 333 -0.36 16.61 -9.26
CA LEU A 333 -1.43 17.53 -8.84
C LEU A 333 -2.48 17.71 -9.95
N ASP A 334 -2.04 17.83 -11.20
CA ASP A 334 -2.95 17.89 -12.34
C ASP A 334 -3.69 16.54 -12.52
N ASP A 335 -3.01 15.41 -12.43
CA ASP A 335 -3.69 14.10 -12.46
C ASP A 335 -4.75 13.96 -11.35
N VAL A 336 -4.49 14.46 -10.13
CA VAL A 336 -5.48 14.50 -9.02
C VAL A 336 -6.70 15.34 -9.40
N LYS A 337 -6.51 16.50 -10.06
CA LYS A 337 -7.61 17.35 -10.56
C LYS A 337 -8.39 16.64 -11.66
N ARG A 338 -7.71 15.97 -12.59
CA ARG A 338 -8.30 15.19 -13.68
C ARG A 338 -9.21 14.09 -13.14
N VAL A 339 -8.73 13.31 -12.17
CA VAL A 339 -9.52 12.27 -11.50
C VAL A 339 -10.73 12.87 -10.77
N HIS A 340 -10.56 14.00 -10.09
CA HIS A 340 -11.66 14.69 -9.42
C HIS A 340 -12.76 15.08 -10.41
N LEU A 341 -12.40 15.71 -11.53
CA LEU A 341 -13.34 16.09 -12.59
C LEU A 341 -14.04 14.85 -13.17
N ALA A 342 -13.27 13.81 -13.51
CA ALA A 342 -13.77 12.56 -14.09
C ALA A 342 -14.74 11.81 -13.18
N THR A 343 -14.68 12.02 -11.88
CA THR A 343 -15.50 11.26 -10.91
C THR A 343 -16.55 12.12 -10.21
N ASP A 344 -16.69 13.39 -10.57
CA ASP A 344 -17.49 14.36 -9.83
C ASP A 344 -17.06 14.47 -8.35
N GLY A 345 -15.77 14.31 -8.09
CA GLY A 345 -15.17 14.45 -6.76
C GLY A 345 -15.36 13.23 -5.84
N LEU A 346 -15.31 12.01 -6.37
CA LEU A 346 -15.08 10.83 -5.50
C LEU A 346 -13.73 10.97 -4.78
N ARG A 347 -13.63 10.48 -3.55
CA ARG A 347 -12.39 10.62 -2.78
C ARG A 347 -11.33 9.68 -3.32
N GLN A 348 -10.12 10.20 -3.44
CA GLN A 348 -8.97 9.48 -3.96
C GLN A 348 -8.08 9.00 -2.80
N TYR A 349 -7.30 7.96 -3.07
CA TYR A 349 -6.12 7.60 -2.28
C TYR A 349 -4.91 7.60 -3.21
N THR A 350 -4.13 8.69 -3.18
CA THR A 350 -2.94 8.85 -4.01
C THR A 350 -1.71 8.37 -3.24
N LEU A 351 -1.18 7.20 -3.63
CA LEU A 351 0.00 6.60 -3.03
C LEU A 351 1.26 6.98 -3.83
N LEU A 352 2.05 7.90 -3.28
CA LEU A 352 3.28 8.39 -3.88
C LEU A 352 4.40 7.34 -3.72
N LYS A 353 4.61 6.54 -4.77
CA LYS A 353 5.67 5.53 -4.82
C LYS A 353 6.89 6.10 -5.55
N GLY A 354 7.97 6.25 -4.80
CA GLY A 354 9.20 6.93 -5.25
C GLY A 354 9.28 8.43 -4.93
N TYR A 355 8.70 8.83 -3.79
CA TYR A 355 8.78 10.21 -3.31
C TYR A 355 10.16 10.60 -2.74
N GLN A 356 11.04 9.63 -2.51
CA GLN A 356 12.39 9.81 -1.92
C GLN A 356 13.47 9.70 -3.00
N SER A 357 14.60 10.41 -2.81
CA SER A 357 15.84 10.27 -3.59
C SER A 357 15.56 10.11 -5.10
N GLU A 358 16.09 9.08 -5.74
CA GLU A 358 15.97 8.86 -7.19
C GLU A 358 14.66 8.17 -7.62
N GLY A 359 13.76 7.89 -6.67
CA GLY A 359 12.49 7.21 -6.92
C GLY A 359 12.27 6.02 -5.99
N HIS A 360 11.40 5.11 -6.43
CA HIS A 360 11.10 3.88 -5.68
C HIS A 360 12.37 3.05 -5.52
N ASP A 361 12.55 2.44 -4.35
CA ASP A 361 13.63 1.50 -4.06
C ASP A 361 15.04 2.08 -4.31
N SER A 362 15.25 3.34 -3.93
CA SER A 362 16.55 4.03 -4.03
C SER A 362 17.21 4.30 -2.68
N ALA A 363 16.51 4.89 -1.70
CA ALA A 363 17.14 5.36 -0.44
C ALA A 363 16.35 5.02 0.83
N HIS A 364 15.71 3.85 0.88
CA HIS A 364 15.12 3.37 2.13
C HIS A 364 16.19 3.20 3.23
N PRO A 365 15.93 3.53 4.52
CA PRO A 365 14.69 4.06 5.10
C PRO A 365 14.72 5.57 5.39
N ASP A 366 15.26 6.41 4.50
CA ASP A 366 15.32 7.87 4.68
C ASP A 366 13.93 8.53 4.49
N TYR A 367 12.99 8.29 5.40
CA TYR A 367 11.60 8.77 5.29
C TYR A 367 11.48 10.30 5.25
N ALA A 368 12.48 11.01 5.73
CA ALA A 368 12.53 12.46 5.82
C ALA A 368 13.92 12.94 5.39
N GLY A 369 14.05 14.21 5.01
CA GLY A 369 15.34 14.80 4.64
C GLY A 369 15.94 14.34 3.29
N ASN A 370 15.38 13.33 2.63
CA ASN A 370 15.87 12.81 1.33
C ASN A 370 14.73 12.69 0.30
N HIS A 371 14.01 13.79 0.08
CA HIS A 371 12.89 13.86 -0.87
C HIS A 371 13.39 13.91 -2.32
N ASN A 372 12.62 13.36 -3.26
CA ASN A 372 12.98 13.27 -4.67
C ASN A 372 13.10 14.66 -5.31
N THR A 373 14.33 15.17 -5.43
CA THR A 373 14.63 16.52 -5.94
C THR A 373 14.31 16.64 -7.42
N ARG A 374 14.55 15.58 -8.21
CA ARG A 374 14.23 15.51 -9.65
C ARG A 374 12.72 15.58 -9.90
N ALA A 375 11.88 15.11 -8.97
CA ALA A 375 10.42 15.24 -9.00
C ALA A 375 9.89 16.58 -8.44
N GLY A 376 10.77 17.45 -7.94
CA GLY A 376 10.44 18.78 -7.39
C GLY A 376 10.78 18.98 -5.90
N GLY A 377 11.24 17.93 -5.22
CA GLY A 377 11.66 17.97 -3.82
C GLY A 377 10.52 18.28 -2.85
N LEU A 378 10.88 18.65 -1.61
CA LEU A 378 9.92 18.87 -0.53
C LEU A 378 8.93 20.02 -0.82
N ALA A 379 9.36 21.06 -1.53
CA ALA A 379 8.51 22.22 -1.83
C ALA A 379 7.33 21.84 -2.74
N ASP A 380 7.61 21.12 -3.82
CA ASP A 380 6.57 20.68 -4.76
C ASP A 380 5.73 19.54 -4.16
N LEU A 381 6.34 18.65 -3.37
CA LEU A 381 5.59 17.67 -2.58
C LEU A 381 4.56 18.36 -1.67
N ASN A 382 4.99 19.35 -0.88
CA ASN A 382 4.08 20.08 0.00
C ASN A 382 3.01 20.88 -0.76
N THR A 383 3.33 21.38 -1.95
CA THR A 383 2.35 22.03 -2.83
C THR A 383 1.31 21.02 -3.33
N LEU A 384 1.73 19.84 -3.81
CA LEU A 384 0.84 18.75 -4.17
C LEU A 384 -0.09 18.37 -3.01
N LEU A 385 0.47 18.18 -1.82
CA LEU A 385 -0.28 17.78 -0.63
C LEU A 385 -1.32 18.85 -0.22
N ALA A 386 -0.94 20.12 -0.21
CA ALA A 386 -1.80 21.21 0.21
C ALA A 386 -2.93 21.50 -0.80
N GLU A 387 -2.60 21.53 -2.09
CA GLU A 387 -3.56 21.84 -3.14
C GLU A 387 -4.40 20.64 -3.52
N GLY A 388 -3.80 19.45 -3.63
CA GLY A 388 -4.48 18.22 -4.00
C GLY A 388 -5.54 17.78 -2.99
N ALA A 389 -5.35 18.06 -1.70
CA ALA A 389 -6.37 17.79 -0.68
C ALA A 389 -7.69 18.55 -0.94
N LYS A 390 -7.63 19.75 -1.55
CA LYS A 390 -8.82 20.53 -1.94
C LYS A 390 -9.61 19.87 -3.07
N TRP A 391 -8.98 18.96 -3.81
CA TRP A 391 -9.57 18.14 -4.86
C TRP A 391 -9.96 16.74 -4.36
N ASN A 392 -10.19 16.60 -3.05
CA ASN A 392 -10.68 15.38 -2.40
C ASN A 392 -9.72 14.19 -2.53
N SER A 393 -8.42 14.43 -2.45
CA SER A 393 -7.40 13.37 -2.40
C SER A 393 -6.81 13.21 -1.01
N ASP A 394 -6.78 11.96 -0.53
CA ASP A 394 -5.96 11.55 0.61
C ASP A 394 -4.58 11.10 0.09
N PHE A 395 -3.50 11.49 0.76
CA PHE A 395 -2.15 11.15 0.35
C PHE A 395 -1.49 10.14 1.28
N GLY A 396 -0.81 9.17 0.67
CA GLY A 396 0.12 8.29 1.34
C GLY A 396 1.47 8.26 0.64
N VAL A 397 2.51 7.88 1.38
CA VAL A 397 3.85 7.62 0.83
C VAL A 397 4.22 6.17 1.01
N HIS A 398 4.94 5.63 0.03
CA HIS A 398 5.55 4.31 0.11
C HIS A 398 6.84 4.38 0.95
N ILE A 399 6.93 3.57 2.00
CA ILE A 399 8.13 3.40 2.82
C ILE A 399 8.50 1.92 2.92
N ASN A 400 9.77 1.63 3.16
CA ASN A 400 10.26 0.30 3.46
C ASN A 400 10.96 0.31 4.83
N ALA A 401 10.63 -0.65 5.67
CA ALA A 401 11.25 -0.84 6.98
C ALA A 401 12.00 -2.17 7.08
N THR A 402 12.11 -2.91 5.97
CA THR A 402 12.66 -4.27 5.89
C THR A 402 14.08 -4.28 5.32
N GLU A 403 14.40 -3.39 4.38
CA GLU A 403 15.70 -3.32 3.72
C GLU A 403 16.18 -1.87 3.53
N SER A 404 17.49 -1.71 3.39
CA SER A 404 18.14 -0.41 3.18
C SER A 404 19.22 -0.51 2.12
N TYR A 405 19.41 0.56 1.35
CA TYR A 405 20.43 0.67 0.31
C TYR A 405 21.64 1.46 0.83
N PRO A 406 22.87 1.13 0.41
CA PRO A 406 24.09 1.84 0.80
C PRO A 406 24.03 3.36 0.66
N VAL A 407 23.29 3.87 -0.32
CA VAL A 407 23.14 5.30 -0.60
C VAL A 407 22.30 6.06 0.46
N ALA A 408 21.47 5.37 1.24
CA ALA A 408 20.62 6.02 2.23
C ALA A 408 21.45 6.65 3.36
N ASN A 409 21.08 7.86 3.79
CA ASN A 409 21.75 8.57 4.88
C ASN A 409 21.69 7.78 6.21
N ALA A 410 20.60 7.04 6.43
CA ALA A 410 20.46 6.18 7.60
C ALA A 410 21.29 4.88 7.54
N PHE A 411 21.85 4.53 6.37
CA PHE A 411 22.56 3.28 6.18
C PHE A 411 23.80 3.20 7.06
N SER A 412 23.98 2.06 7.73
CA SER A 412 25.18 1.76 8.51
C SER A 412 25.26 0.26 8.82
N ASP A 413 26.46 -0.25 9.08
CA ASP A 413 26.69 -1.62 9.60
C ASP A 413 25.94 -1.91 10.93
N LYS A 414 25.40 -0.88 11.59
CA LYS A 414 24.56 -1.03 12.78
C LYS A 414 23.07 -1.18 12.46
N LEU A 415 22.61 -0.58 11.35
CA LEU A 415 21.23 -0.65 10.91
C LEU A 415 20.95 -1.97 10.19
N VAL A 416 21.91 -2.45 9.39
CA VAL A 416 21.72 -3.59 8.51
C VAL A 416 22.60 -4.78 8.85
N ASP A 417 22.12 -5.98 8.52
CA ASP A 417 22.99 -7.15 8.35
C ASP A 417 23.55 -7.16 6.92
N LYS A 418 24.82 -6.80 6.78
CA LYS A 418 25.51 -6.77 5.47
C LYS A 418 25.72 -8.15 4.83
N SER A 419 25.48 -9.23 5.56
CA SER A 419 25.55 -10.60 5.04
C SER A 419 24.19 -11.12 4.54
N ASP A 420 23.11 -10.39 4.83
CA ASP A 420 21.75 -10.71 4.42
C ASP A 420 21.31 -9.77 3.29
N GLU A 421 21.76 -10.11 2.08
CA GLU A 421 21.33 -9.45 0.83
C GLU A 421 19.81 -9.59 0.64
N GLN A 422 19.13 -8.47 0.40
CA GLN A 422 17.70 -8.43 0.10
C GLN A 422 17.48 -8.09 -1.38
N TRP A 423 16.52 -7.22 -1.71
CA TRP A 423 16.18 -6.90 -3.11
C TRP A 423 17.37 -6.26 -3.85
N ASP A 424 17.64 -6.77 -5.06
CA ASP A 424 18.68 -6.30 -5.97
C ASP A 424 18.03 -5.77 -7.26
N TRP A 425 18.07 -4.44 -7.46
CA TRP A 425 17.57 -3.79 -8.66
C TRP A 425 18.44 -2.64 -9.17
N LEU A 426 18.26 -1.42 -8.66
CA LEU A 426 19.15 -0.28 -8.92
C LEU A 426 20.47 -0.48 -8.18
N ASP A 427 20.35 -0.92 -6.93
CA ASP A 427 21.42 -1.24 -6.00
C ASP A 427 21.07 -2.52 -5.22
N GLN A 428 22.08 -3.15 -4.63
CA GLN A 428 21.87 -4.23 -3.66
C GLN A 428 21.43 -3.62 -2.32
N SER A 429 20.26 -4.02 -1.83
CA SER A 429 19.84 -3.69 -0.46
C SER A 429 20.24 -4.78 0.55
N TYR A 430 20.22 -4.42 1.82
CA TYR A 430 20.55 -5.30 2.94
C TYR A 430 19.46 -5.26 4.01
N ARG A 431 19.28 -6.37 4.72
CA ARG A 431 18.23 -6.53 5.75
C ARG A 431 18.42 -5.54 6.90
N ILE A 432 17.39 -4.75 7.20
CA ILE A 432 17.36 -3.91 8.41
C ILE A 432 17.12 -4.80 9.65
N ASP A 433 17.87 -4.59 10.73
CA ASP A 433 17.52 -5.10 12.06
C ASP A 433 16.37 -4.28 12.65
N GLN A 434 15.16 -4.64 12.24
CA GLN A 434 13.92 -3.96 12.59
C GLN A 434 13.69 -3.89 14.11
N ARG A 435 14.08 -4.94 14.82
CA ARG A 435 13.90 -5.02 16.27
C ARG A 435 14.82 -4.03 16.96
N ARG A 436 16.10 -3.95 16.57
CA ARG A 436 17.05 -2.96 17.10
C ARG A 436 16.66 -1.54 16.73
N ASP A 437 16.21 -1.31 15.50
CA ASP A 437 15.76 0.00 15.00
C ASP A 437 14.54 0.52 15.80
N LEU A 438 13.60 -0.36 16.17
CA LEU A 438 12.50 -0.06 17.09
C LEU A 438 12.96 0.19 18.53
N VAL A 439 13.82 -0.67 19.10
CA VAL A 439 14.29 -0.53 20.49
C VAL A 439 15.07 0.76 20.70
N SER A 440 15.88 1.17 19.71
CA SER A 440 16.62 2.43 19.75
C SER A 440 15.76 3.67 19.49
N GLY A 441 14.55 3.48 18.97
CA GLY A 441 13.64 4.57 18.60
C GLY A 441 14.05 5.31 17.32
N ASP A 442 15.00 4.77 16.55
CA ASP A 442 15.55 5.42 15.36
C ASP A 442 14.45 5.52 14.27
N ILE A 443 13.74 4.42 13.97
CA ILE A 443 12.57 4.41 13.06
C ILE A 443 11.46 5.36 13.52
N VAL A 444 11.22 5.44 14.83
CA VAL A 444 10.19 6.29 15.44
C VAL A 444 10.48 7.76 15.16
N ARG A 445 11.76 8.16 15.25
CA ARG A 445 12.21 9.52 14.92
C ARG A 445 12.08 9.78 13.42
N ARG A 446 12.58 8.91 12.55
CA ARG A 446 12.46 9.09 11.08
C ARG A 446 11.01 9.31 10.63
N LEU A 447 10.06 8.56 11.21
CA LEU A 447 8.62 8.72 10.92
C LEU A 447 8.02 10.02 11.49
N ALA A 448 8.45 10.43 12.69
CA ALA A 448 8.05 11.72 13.25
C ALA A 448 8.62 12.89 12.43
N ASP A 449 9.84 12.75 11.90
CA ASP A 449 10.52 13.75 11.08
C ASP A 449 9.77 13.96 9.77
N LEU A 450 9.38 12.87 9.10
CA LEU A 450 8.54 12.91 7.89
C LEU A 450 7.25 13.72 8.14
N ARG A 451 6.57 13.45 9.25
CA ARG A 451 5.33 14.17 9.61
C ARG A 451 5.56 15.66 9.84
N ARG A 452 6.73 16.05 10.36
CA ARG A 452 7.05 17.45 10.65
C ARG A 452 7.45 18.22 9.39
N GLU A 453 8.15 17.57 8.46
CA GLU A 453 8.61 18.21 7.21
C GLU A 453 7.50 18.38 6.17
N THR A 454 6.51 17.48 6.19
CA THR A 454 5.46 17.42 5.18
C THR A 454 4.16 18.10 5.62
N HIS A 455 3.37 18.54 4.64
CA HIS A 455 2.05 19.10 4.87
C HIS A 455 1.11 18.06 5.52
N PRO A 456 0.23 18.42 6.48
CA PRO A 456 -0.61 17.46 7.22
C PRO A 456 -1.59 16.61 6.39
N ALA A 457 -1.79 16.96 5.11
CA ALA A 457 -2.53 16.11 4.18
C ALA A 457 -1.83 14.77 3.91
N LEU A 458 -0.51 14.70 4.10
CA LEU A 458 0.20 13.42 4.19
C LEU A 458 0.00 12.84 5.59
N ASN A 459 -0.94 11.91 5.71
CA ASN A 459 -1.29 11.28 6.98
C ASN A 459 -1.38 9.75 6.89
N THR A 460 -1.05 9.17 5.73
CA THR A 460 -1.11 7.74 5.48
C THR A 460 0.27 7.20 5.10
N LEU A 461 0.63 6.02 5.59
CA LEU A 461 1.84 5.30 5.21
C LEU A 461 1.46 4.01 4.49
N TYR A 462 2.13 3.72 3.38
CA TYR A 462 2.16 2.41 2.77
C TYR A 462 3.49 1.74 3.13
N ILE A 463 3.42 0.64 3.87
CA ILE A 463 4.61 -0.06 4.35
C ILE A 463 4.82 -1.29 3.47
N ASP A 464 5.86 -1.25 2.66
CA ASP A 464 6.23 -2.30 1.72
C ASP A 464 7.05 -3.40 2.39
N VAL A 465 6.90 -4.63 1.91
CA VAL A 465 7.72 -5.80 2.26
C VAL A 465 7.83 -6.06 3.77
N PHE A 466 6.83 -5.68 4.57
CA PHE A 466 6.86 -5.89 6.01
C PHE A 466 6.51 -7.33 6.40
N ARG A 467 7.54 -8.13 6.71
CA ARG A 467 7.43 -9.58 6.97
C ARG A 467 7.23 -9.94 8.45
N GLU A 468 7.48 -8.98 9.36
CA GLU A 468 7.52 -9.24 10.80
C GLU A 468 6.13 -9.46 11.42
N SER A 469 6.09 -10.21 12.51
CA SER A 469 4.91 -10.46 13.34
C SER A 469 5.23 -10.27 14.82
N GLY A 470 4.24 -10.43 15.70
CA GLY A 470 4.47 -10.35 17.14
C GLY A 470 4.89 -8.95 17.57
N TRP A 471 5.77 -8.86 18.57
CA TRP A 471 6.14 -7.59 19.22
C TRP A 471 6.66 -6.54 18.23
N THR A 472 7.48 -6.93 17.25
CA THR A 472 8.03 -6.01 16.25
C THR A 472 6.93 -5.31 15.45
N SER A 473 5.94 -6.07 14.96
CA SER A 473 4.79 -5.53 14.23
C SER A 473 3.88 -4.70 15.13
N ASP A 474 3.56 -5.23 16.31
CA ASP A 474 2.62 -4.61 17.25
C ASP A 474 3.15 -3.29 17.86
N ARG A 475 4.44 -3.23 18.17
CA ARG A 475 5.11 -2.01 18.66
C ARG A 475 5.14 -0.94 17.58
N LEU A 476 5.48 -1.31 16.33
CA LEU A 476 5.49 -0.36 15.22
C LEU A 476 4.08 0.19 14.98
N GLN A 477 3.06 -0.65 14.86
CA GLN A 477 1.70 -0.16 14.64
C GLN A 477 1.17 0.73 15.78
N ARG A 478 1.54 0.46 17.04
CA ARG A 478 1.20 1.34 18.17
C ARG A 478 1.83 2.71 17.98
N THR A 479 3.12 2.73 17.68
CA THR A 479 3.87 3.97 17.43
C THR A 479 3.25 4.77 16.30
N LEU A 480 2.86 4.12 15.21
CA LEU A 480 2.21 4.76 14.08
C LEU A 480 0.86 5.40 14.48
N ARG A 481 0.02 4.68 15.24
CA ARG A 481 -1.24 5.23 15.75
C ARG A 481 -1.01 6.41 16.71
N GLU A 482 -0.02 6.32 17.60
CA GLU A 482 0.34 7.38 18.54
C GLU A 482 0.82 8.65 17.81
N GLN A 483 1.51 8.51 16.69
CA GLN A 483 1.90 9.62 15.81
C GLN A 483 0.76 10.12 14.89
N GLY A 484 -0.40 9.45 14.88
CA GLY A 484 -1.53 9.81 14.03
C GLY A 484 -1.38 9.40 12.56
N TRP A 485 -0.59 8.36 12.27
CA TRP A 485 -0.48 7.75 10.96
C TRP A 485 -1.61 6.74 10.72
N MET A 486 -2.29 6.87 9.59
CA MET A 486 -3.09 5.80 9.02
C MET A 486 -2.15 4.81 8.33
N VAL A 487 -2.45 3.51 8.43
CA VAL A 487 -1.56 2.46 7.94
C VAL A 487 -2.20 1.73 6.77
N THR A 488 -1.40 1.51 5.74
CA THR A 488 -1.69 0.61 4.62
C THR A 488 -0.47 -0.28 4.39
N SER A 489 -0.64 -1.43 3.77
CA SER A 489 0.38 -2.49 3.71
C SER A 489 0.43 -3.09 2.31
N GLU A 490 1.56 -3.69 1.97
CA GLU A 490 1.67 -4.53 0.78
C GLU A 490 0.74 -5.75 0.88
N TRP A 491 0.87 -6.49 1.98
CA TRP A 491 0.20 -7.77 2.20
C TRP A 491 -1.02 -7.66 3.10
N GLY A 492 -2.03 -8.51 2.87
CA GLY A 492 -3.26 -8.57 3.66
C GLY A 492 -3.03 -8.94 5.14
N HIS A 493 -1.92 -9.62 5.46
CA HIS A 493 -1.58 -9.98 6.85
C HIS A 493 -0.86 -8.86 7.61
N GLY A 494 -0.33 -7.85 6.90
CA GLY A 494 0.51 -6.82 7.49
C GLY A 494 -0.31 -5.90 8.40
N PHE A 495 0.19 -5.65 9.60
CA PHE A 495 -0.39 -4.71 10.57
C PHE A 495 -1.91 -4.90 10.77
N GLU A 496 -2.36 -6.16 10.94
CA GLU A 496 -3.78 -6.55 10.89
C GLU A 496 -4.70 -5.65 11.71
N ARG A 497 -4.28 -5.14 12.89
CA ARG A 497 -5.12 -4.26 13.73
C ARG A 497 -5.20 -2.81 13.24
N SER A 498 -4.31 -2.38 12.33
CA SER A 498 -4.17 -0.97 11.91
C SER A 498 -4.29 -0.74 10.40
N ALA A 499 -4.00 -1.75 9.58
CA ALA A 499 -4.03 -1.60 8.12
C ALA A 499 -5.46 -1.32 7.62
N LEU A 500 -5.65 -0.28 6.83
CA LEU A 500 -6.91 0.08 6.18
C LEU A 500 -7.01 -0.50 4.77
N TRP A 501 -5.88 -0.75 4.12
CA TRP A 501 -5.80 -1.14 2.72
C TRP A 501 -4.58 -2.04 2.52
N SER A 502 -4.74 -3.05 1.66
CA SER A 502 -3.67 -3.93 1.22
C SER A 502 -3.55 -3.87 -0.31
N HIS A 503 -2.32 -3.70 -0.79
CA HIS A 503 -2.05 -3.62 -2.21
C HIS A 503 -2.44 -4.91 -2.94
N TRP A 504 -1.95 -6.05 -2.44
CA TRP A 504 -2.21 -7.36 -3.03
C TRP A 504 -3.67 -7.83 -2.89
N ALA A 505 -4.44 -7.20 -2.00
CA ALA A 505 -5.88 -7.45 -1.91
C ALA A 505 -6.69 -6.67 -2.95
N THR A 506 -6.17 -5.52 -3.42
CA THR A 506 -6.92 -4.57 -4.26
C THR A 506 -6.44 -4.54 -5.71
N GLU A 507 -5.19 -4.91 -5.99
CA GLU A 507 -4.68 -5.16 -7.33
C GLU A 507 -4.70 -6.68 -7.62
N THR A 508 -5.87 -7.20 -8.00
CA THR A 508 -6.13 -8.66 -8.01
C THR A 508 -5.40 -9.45 -9.11
N ASP A 509 -4.75 -8.76 -10.04
CA ASP A 509 -3.84 -9.27 -11.06
C ASP A 509 -2.36 -9.21 -10.61
N TYR A 510 -2.07 -8.63 -9.45
CA TYR A 510 -0.76 -8.62 -8.83
C TYR A 510 -0.58 -9.83 -7.90
N GLY A 511 0.51 -10.57 -8.12
CA GLY A 511 0.93 -11.63 -7.21
C GLY A 511 0.17 -12.97 -7.29
N PRO A 512 0.69 -14.05 -6.69
CA PRO A 512 0.00 -15.33 -6.65
C PRO A 512 -1.26 -15.34 -5.77
N ASP A 513 -2.16 -16.26 -6.15
CA ASP A 513 -3.40 -16.57 -5.44
C ASP A 513 -3.22 -17.03 -3.98
N THR A 514 -2.01 -17.44 -3.60
CA THR A 514 -1.65 -17.88 -2.25
C THR A 514 -1.43 -16.72 -1.27
N SER A 515 -1.43 -15.47 -1.75
CA SER A 515 -1.01 -14.32 -0.96
C SER A 515 -1.78 -13.02 -1.31
N ARG A 516 -3.07 -13.13 -1.64
CA ARG A 516 -3.94 -11.98 -1.99
C ARG A 516 -4.38 -11.19 -0.74
N GLY A 517 -5.68 -11.22 -0.43
CA GLY A 517 -6.28 -10.65 0.76
C GLY A 517 -6.73 -11.72 1.75
N ILE A 518 -7.18 -11.29 2.93
CA ILE A 518 -7.68 -12.15 4.00
C ILE A 518 -8.91 -12.92 3.52
N ASN A 519 -8.83 -14.25 3.58
CA ASN A 519 -9.92 -15.17 3.28
C ASN A 519 -10.55 -15.71 4.58
N SER A 520 -11.44 -14.92 5.17
CA SER A 520 -12.19 -15.30 6.37
C SER A 520 -13.53 -14.57 6.37
N ARG A 521 -14.62 -15.32 6.56
CA ARG A 521 -15.97 -14.80 6.75
C ARG A 521 -16.07 -14.09 8.08
N LEU A 522 -15.51 -14.64 9.17
CA LEU A 522 -15.57 -13.97 10.47
C LEU A 522 -14.84 -12.61 10.43
N ILE A 523 -13.58 -12.58 9.95
CA ILE A 523 -12.79 -11.34 9.91
C ILE A 523 -13.43 -10.31 8.98
N ARG A 524 -13.90 -10.74 7.79
CA ARG A 524 -14.62 -9.84 6.88
C ARG A 524 -15.94 -9.37 7.49
N PHE A 525 -16.70 -10.23 8.16
CA PHE A 525 -17.94 -9.84 8.84
C PHE A 525 -17.69 -8.72 9.86
N ILE A 526 -16.71 -8.85 10.74
CA ILE A 526 -16.44 -7.83 11.77
C ILE A 526 -15.83 -6.55 11.21
N ARG A 527 -15.02 -6.63 10.13
CA ARG A 527 -14.18 -5.52 9.64
C ARG A 527 -14.48 -5.02 8.22
N HIS A 528 -15.48 -5.55 7.52
CA HIS A 528 -15.81 -5.19 6.13
C HIS A 528 -15.82 -3.67 5.90
N HIS A 529 -16.54 -2.95 6.77
CA HIS A 529 -16.70 -1.50 6.70
C HIS A 529 -15.45 -0.67 7.02
N GLN A 530 -14.38 -1.30 7.52
CA GLN A 530 -13.18 -0.61 7.99
C GLN A 530 -12.02 -0.69 7.00
N LYS A 531 -12.01 -1.68 6.09
CA LYS A 531 -10.77 -2.08 5.38
C LYS A 531 -10.96 -2.65 3.98
N ASP A 532 -9.98 -2.42 3.11
CA ASP A 532 -9.80 -3.10 1.82
C ASP A 532 -8.61 -4.08 1.89
N VAL A 533 -8.76 -5.15 2.66
CA VAL A 533 -7.70 -6.17 2.87
C VAL A 533 -8.15 -7.58 2.55
N PHE A 534 -9.35 -7.74 1.99
CA PHE A 534 -10.04 -9.03 1.85
C PHE A 534 -9.84 -9.66 0.47
N ALA A 535 -9.92 -10.99 0.40
CA ALA A 535 -9.90 -11.71 -0.86
C ALA A 535 -11.11 -11.39 -1.75
N ASP A 536 -10.92 -11.44 -3.07
CA ASP A 536 -11.91 -11.07 -4.09
C ASP A 536 -12.80 -12.24 -4.56
N LYS A 537 -12.55 -13.47 -4.12
CA LYS A 537 -13.11 -14.69 -4.73
C LYS A 537 -14.29 -15.32 -3.99
N TRP A 538 -14.34 -15.24 -2.65
CA TRP A 538 -15.51 -15.73 -1.92
C TRP A 538 -15.77 -14.93 -0.64
N PRO A 539 -17.03 -14.48 -0.41
CA PRO A 539 -18.12 -14.42 -1.37
C PRO A 539 -17.93 -13.27 -2.36
N THR A 540 -18.42 -13.46 -3.58
CA THR A 540 -18.39 -12.44 -4.63
C THR A 540 -19.43 -11.34 -4.42
N LEU A 541 -20.47 -11.58 -3.59
CA LEU A 541 -21.56 -10.62 -3.31
C LEU A 541 -21.07 -9.24 -2.87
N LEU A 542 -20.03 -9.18 -2.03
CA LEU A 542 -19.49 -7.93 -1.51
C LEU A 542 -18.68 -7.14 -2.54
N GLY A 543 -18.34 -7.76 -3.68
CA GLY A 543 -17.41 -7.21 -4.66
C GLY A 543 -15.98 -7.06 -4.10
N ALA A 544 -15.14 -6.36 -4.86
CA ALA A 544 -13.77 -6.01 -4.49
C ALA A 544 -13.51 -4.54 -4.83
N ALA A 545 -13.01 -3.78 -3.86
CA ALA A 545 -12.56 -2.41 -4.09
C ALA A 545 -11.22 -2.46 -4.83
N ARG A 546 -11.28 -2.59 -6.17
CA ARG A 546 -10.08 -2.71 -6.99
C ARG A 546 -9.32 -1.39 -7.09
N MET A 547 -8.01 -1.49 -7.03
CA MET A 547 -7.12 -0.41 -7.40
C MET A 547 -6.89 -0.41 -8.90
N GLY A 548 -6.82 0.80 -9.49
CA GLY A 548 -6.29 1.01 -10.83
C GLY A 548 -5.14 2.00 -10.80
N THR A 549 -4.38 2.09 -11.88
CA THR A 549 -3.38 3.15 -12.09
C THR A 549 -3.17 3.39 -13.57
N PHE A 550 -2.75 4.61 -13.91
CA PHE A 550 -2.38 5.05 -15.26
C PHE A 550 -1.08 5.86 -15.23
N SER A 551 -0.41 5.90 -14.07
CA SER A 551 0.76 6.75 -13.81
C SER A 551 2.00 5.87 -13.56
N GLY A 552 2.14 4.78 -14.31
CA GLY A 552 3.40 4.05 -14.51
C GLY A 552 3.65 2.82 -13.64
N TRP A 553 2.92 2.62 -12.53
CA TRP A 553 3.13 1.44 -11.68
C TRP A 553 2.94 0.13 -12.47
N THR A 554 3.94 -0.76 -12.45
CA THR A 554 4.01 -1.99 -13.27
C THR A 554 3.85 -1.79 -14.78
N GLY A 555 4.14 -0.58 -15.30
CA GLY A 555 3.92 -0.21 -16.69
C GLY A 555 2.47 0.15 -17.06
N LYS A 556 1.56 0.22 -16.08
CA LYS A 556 0.15 0.55 -16.32
C LYS A 556 -0.02 2.06 -16.54
N THR A 557 -0.44 2.40 -17.75
CA THR A 557 -0.47 3.78 -18.29
C THR A 557 -1.78 4.11 -19.00
N ASP A 558 -2.70 3.15 -19.11
CA ASP A 558 -3.99 3.31 -19.79
C ASP A 558 -5.02 3.98 -18.86
N TRP A 559 -5.35 5.25 -19.16
CA TRP A 559 -6.39 5.99 -18.45
C TRP A 559 -7.77 5.34 -18.58
N ASN A 560 -8.09 4.77 -19.75
CA ASN A 560 -9.41 4.19 -19.99
C ASN A 560 -9.62 2.93 -19.14
N ALA A 561 -8.59 2.08 -19.02
CA ALA A 561 -8.62 0.91 -18.15
C ALA A 561 -8.77 1.32 -16.67
N PHE A 562 -8.00 2.31 -16.22
CA PHE A 562 -8.14 2.88 -14.87
C PHE A 562 -9.55 3.41 -14.61
N TYR A 563 -10.10 4.19 -15.56
CA TYR A 563 -11.42 4.80 -15.42
C TYR A 563 -12.53 3.75 -15.36
N ASP A 564 -12.45 2.69 -16.16
CA ASP A 564 -13.41 1.58 -16.17
C ASP A 564 -13.46 0.82 -14.83
N LEU A 565 -12.30 0.60 -14.19
CA LEU A 565 -12.21 -0.09 -12.89
C LEU A 565 -12.97 0.63 -11.77
N ILE A 566 -13.00 1.98 -11.81
CA ILE A 566 -13.72 2.79 -10.80
C ILE A 566 -15.21 2.43 -10.81
N TRP A 567 -15.82 2.37 -12.00
CA TRP A 567 -17.26 2.22 -12.16
C TRP A 567 -17.72 0.78 -12.12
N THR A 568 -16.88 -0.16 -12.56
CA THR A 568 -17.20 -1.59 -12.59
C THR A 568 -16.98 -2.28 -11.25
N HIS A 569 -15.98 -1.87 -10.47
CA HIS A 569 -15.56 -2.58 -9.26
C HIS A 569 -15.53 -1.69 -8.02
N ALA A 570 -14.80 -0.57 -8.08
CA ALA A 570 -14.52 0.20 -6.87
C ALA A 570 -15.77 0.83 -6.27
N LEU A 571 -16.55 1.60 -7.04
CA LEU A 571 -17.72 2.31 -6.55
C LEU A 571 -18.80 1.36 -5.97
N PRO A 572 -19.21 0.26 -6.64
CA PRO A 572 -20.18 -0.67 -6.07
C PRO A 572 -19.68 -1.40 -4.81
N ALA A 573 -18.40 -1.75 -4.74
CA ALA A 573 -17.83 -2.37 -3.54
C ALA A 573 -17.81 -1.39 -2.36
N LYS A 574 -17.44 -0.13 -2.62
CA LYS A 574 -17.42 0.96 -1.63
C LYS A 574 -18.80 1.36 -1.13
N TYR A 575 -19.81 1.28 -1.99
CA TYR A 575 -21.21 1.46 -1.60
C TYR A 575 -21.61 0.45 -0.51
N LEU A 576 -21.30 -0.84 -0.68
CA LEU A 576 -21.55 -1.87 0.33
C LEU A 576 -20.61 -1.76 1.54
N GLN A 577 -19.39 -1.23 1.36
CA GLN A 577 -18.44 -1.02 2.47
C GLN A 577 -18.89 0.06 3.45
N ALA A 578 -19.79 0.96 3.05
CA ALA A 578 -20.19 2.09 3.88
C ALA A 578 -20.75 1.67 5.25
N GLN A 579 -21.31 0.48 5.36
CA GLN A 579 -22.01 0.01 6.55
C GLN A 579 -21.46 -1.32 7.09
N PRO A 580 -21.47 -1.54 8.42
CA PRO A 580 -21.16 -2.84 9.01
C PRO A 580 -22.17 -3.90 8.58
N ILE A 581 -21.69 -5.14 8.36
CA ILE A 581 -22.56 -6.27 8.03
C ILE A 581 -23.45 -6.62 9.23
N LYS A 582 -24.74 -6.84 8.97
CA LYS A 582 -25.76 -7.21 9.96
C LYS A 582 -26.02 -8.70 9.95
N SER A 583 -26.30 -9.29 8.79
CA SER A 583 -26.42 -10.73 8.63
C SER A 583 -25.72 -11.17 7.35
N TRP A 584 -25.29 -12.43 7.32
CA TRP A 584 -24.59 -13.02 6.20
C TRP A 584 -25.06 -14.45 6.06
N THR A 585 -25.64 -14.80 4.92
CA THR A 585 -26.03 -16.16 4.53
C THR A 585 -25.29 -16.55 3.24
N GLU A 586 -25.57 -17.72 2.68
CA GLU A 586 -24.96 -18.13 1.41
C GLU A 586 -25.30 -17.17 0.26
N HIS A 587 -26.57 -16.74 0.17
CA HIS A 587 -27.10 -15.98 -0.97
C HIS A 587 -27.54 -14.56 -0.63
N GLU A 588 -27.39 -14.10 0.61
CA GLU A 588 -27.78 -12.76 1.01
C GLU A 588 -26.88 -12.23 2.14
N ILE A 589 -26.48 -10.96 2.01
CA ILE A 589 -25.81 -10.20 3.05
C ILE A 589 -26.60 -8.91 3.29
N THR A 590 -26.95 -8.64 4.55
CA THR A 590 -27.63 -7.41 4.96
C THR A 590 -26.70 -6.52 5.77
N PHE A 591 -26.98 -5.23 5.80
CA PHE A 591 -26.13 -4.24 6.47
C PHE A 591 -26.91 -3.44 7.52
N PHE A 592 -26.17 -2.93 8.51
CA PHE A 592 -26.68 -1.90 9.41
C PHE A 592 -26.78 -0.54 8.69
N GLY A 593 -27.37 0.45 9.36
CA GLY A 593 -27.47 1.82 8.85
C GLY A 593 -28.85 2.19 8.34
N THR A 594 -29.00 3.46 7.99
CA THR A 594 -30.25 4.02 7.45
C THR A 594 -30.54 3.47 6.05
N GLY A 595 -31.80 3.14 5.77
CA GLY A 595 -32.21 2.63 4.46
C GLY A 595 -31.97 1.13 4.23
N ALA A 596 -31.62 0.33 5.24
CA ALA A 596 -31.62 -1.14 5.16
C ALA A 596 -31.07 -1.74 3.83
N THR A 597 -29.77 -1.61 3.59
CA THR A 597 -29.13 -2.16 2.39
C THR A 597 -28.99 -3.68 2.48
N SER A 598 -29.22 -4.39 1.37
CA SER A 598 -28.87 -5.80 1.20
C SER A 598 -28.28 -6.09 -0.17
N VAL A 599 -27.46 -7.15 -0.27
CA VAL A 599 -26.97 -7.71 -1.53
C VAL A 599 -27.29 -9.20 -1.59
N THR A 600 -27.80 -9.66 -2.73
CA THR A 600 -28.21 -11.06 -2.92
C THR A 600 -27.91 -11.56 -4.33
N ASP A 601 -27.72 -12.87 -4.47
CA ASP A 601 -27.68 -13.61 -5.73
C ASP A 601 -28.64 -14.81 -5.73
N ALA A 602 -29.67 -14.81 -4.89
CA ALA A 602 -30.56 -15.95 -4.67
C ALA A 602 -31.26 -16.46 -5.96
N ASP A 603 -31.39 -15.63 -6.98
CA ASP A 603 -31.94 -16.00 -8.30
C ASP A 603 -30.86 -16.15 -9.39
N GLY A 604 -29.60 -16.29 -9.00
CA GLY A 604 -28.43 -16.38 -9.88
C GLY A 604 -27.89 -15.02 -10.36
N THR A 605 -28.50 -13.91 -9.97
CA THR A 605 -28.08 -12.56 -10.39
C THR A 605 -27.77 -11.67 -9.19
N ARG A 606 -26.56 -11.08 -9.17
CA ARG A 606 -26.18 -10.14 -8.10
C ARG A 606 -27.01 -8.86 -8.17
N ARG A 607 -27.80 -8.61 -7.12
CA ARG A 607 -28.57 -7.37 -6.94
C ARG A 607 -28.31 -6.73 -5.60
N VAL A 608 -28.36 -5.39 -5.58
CA VAL A 608 -28.32 -4.60 -4.34
C VAL A 608 -29.64 -3.86 -4.22
N THR A 609 -30.26 -3.99 -3.04
CA THR A 609 -31.41 -3.16 -2.66
C THR A 609 -31.00 -2.19 -1.58
N THR A 610 -31.57 -0.99 -1.61
CA THR A 610 -31.47 -0.01 -0.53
C THR A 610 -32.78 0.72 -0.45
N ASP A 611 -33.30 0.82 0.76
CA ASP A 611 -34.56 1.42 1.13
C ASP A 611 -35.74 0.75 0.40
N GLY A 612 -35.68 -0.58 0.27
CA GLY A 612 -36.66 -1.37 -0.48
C GLY A 612 -36.61 -1.15 -2.00
N HIS A 613 -35.63 -0.42 -2.53
CA HIS A 613 -35.48 -0.14 -3.95
C HIS A 613 -34.27 -0.85 -4.54
N LEU A 614 -34.43 -1.39 -5.76
CA LEU A 614 -33.34 -1.93 -6.54
C LEU A 614 -32.42 -0.76 -6.96
N VAL A 615 -31.14 -0.82 -6.56
CA VAL A 615 -30.14 0.22 -6.89
C VAL A 615 -28.98 -0.32 -7.72
N TYR A 616 -28.81 -1.65 -7.79
CA TYR A 616 -27.84 -2.34 -8.64
C TYR A 616 -28.43 -3.65 -9.15
N ASP A 617 -28.28 -3.91 -10.44
CA ASP A 617 -28.69 -5.14 -11.11
C ASP A 617 -27.61 -5.58 -12.12
N ASN A 618 -26.88 -6.64 -11.78
CA ASN A 618 -25.88 -7.27 -12.65
C ASN A 618 -24.90 -6.30 -13.36
N GLY A 619 -24.36 -5.33 -12.62
CA GLY A 619 -23.40 -4.35 -13.13
C GLY A 619 -24.02 -3.03 -13.60
N THR A 620 -25.33 -2.99 -13.80
CA THR A 620 -26.08 -1.77 -14.13
C THR A 620 -26.65 -1.17 -12.85
N TYR A 621 -26.50 0.12 -12.59
CA TYR A 621 -26.90 0.69 -11.31
C TYR A 621 -27.30 2.15 -11.34
N LEU A 622 -28.07 2.58 -10.34
CA LEU A 622 -28.24 3.97 -9.92
C LEU A 622 -27.98 4.03 -8.41
N LEU A 623 -26.73 4.31 -8.02
CA LEU A 623 -26.30 4.28 -6.62
C LEU A 623 -26.44 5.64 -5.93
N PRO A 624 -27.18 5.74 -4.81
CA PRO A 624 -27.19 6.89 -3.91
C PRO A 624 -25.79 7.23 -3.36
N TRP A 625 -25.32 8.46 -3.51
CA TRP A 625 -24.03 8.89 -2.95
C TRP A 625 -24.18 10.19 -2.16
N GLU A 626 -23.97 10.21 -0.84
CA GLU A 626 -23.26 9.26 0.04
C GLU A 626 -24.08 8.01 0.47
N PRO A 627 -23.48 6.80 0.45
CA PRO A 627 -24.16 5.54 0.80
C PRO A 627 -24.61 5.44 2.28
N ARG A 628 -24.08 6.26 3.19
CA ARG A 628 -24.58 6.33 4.58
C ARG A 628 -25.80 7.23 4.75
N ARG A 629 -26.21 7.96 3.70
CA ARG A 629 -27.43 8.78 3.67
C ARG A 629 -28.25 8.45 2.43
N PRO A 630 -28.61 7.17 2.20
CA PRO A 630 -29.13 6.73 0.92
C PRO A 630 -30.56 7.22 0.62
N THR A 631 -31.32 7.65 1.63
CA THR A 631 -32.69 8.19 1.47
C THR A 631 -32.72 9.64 1.00
N ASP A 632 -31.67 10.41 1.30
CA ASP A 632 -31.48 11.79 0.88
C ASP A 632 -30.01 12.07 0.50
N PRO A 633 -29.49 11.40 -0.54
CA PRO A 633 -28.12 11.60 -1.00
C PRO A 633 -27.98 12.94 -1.72
N LYS A 634 -26.74 13.44 -1.83
CA LYS A 634 -26.45 14.67 -2.60
C LYS A 634 -26.56 14.45 -4.11
N LYS A 635 -26.29 13.22 -4.58
CA LYS A 635 -26.27 12.83 -5.98
C LYS A 635 -26.45 11.34 -6.15
N LEU A 636 -26.72 10.90 -7.38
CA LEU A 636 -26.83 9.49 -7.75
C LEU A 636 -25.86 9.19 -8.88
N TYR A 637 -25.09 8.10 -8.81
CA TYR A 637 -24.23 7.66 -9.91
C TYR A 637 -24.93 6.59 -10.74
N HIS A 638 -24.92 6.74 -12.05
CA HIS A 638 -25.45 5.76 -12.99
C HIS A 638 -24.35 5.19 -13.87
N TYR A 639 -24.37 3.87 -14.05
CA TYR A 639 -23.48 3.17 -14.99
C TYR A 639 -24.23 1.98 -15.57
N ASN A 640 -24.05 1.76 -16.88
CA ASN A 640 -24.60 0.61 -17.59
C ASN A 640 -23.53 0.03 -18.54
N PRO A 641 -22.96 -1.15 -18.22
CA PRO A 641 -21.94 -1.78 -19.07
C PRO A 641 -22.42 -2.08 -20.49
N ARG A 642 -23.72 -2.33 -20.68
CA ARG A 642 -24.33 -2.71 -21.97
C ARG A 642 -24.94 -1.53 -22.71
N GLY A 643 -25.16 -0.40 -22.02
CA GLY A 643 -25.92 0.73 -22.53
C GLY A 643 -27.41 0.45 -22.69
N GLY A 644 -28.14 1.43 -23.22
CA GLY A 644 -29.58 1.40 -23.42
C GLY A 644 -30.39 1.93 -22.23
N GLU A 645 -31.71 1.75 -22.33
CA GLU A 645 -32.69 2.33 -21.42
C GLU A 645 -32.85 1.52 -20.13
N THR A 646 -32.81 2.21 -18.98
CA THR A 646 -33.09 1.62 -17.66
C THR A 646 -33.98 2.54 -16.83
N THR A 647 -34.87 1.97 -16.02
CA THR A 647 -35.78 2.74 -15.15
C THR A 647 -35.51 2.45 -13.69
N TRP A 648 -35.43 3.50 -12.88
CA TRP A 648 -35.03 3.44 -11.47
C TRP A 648 -36.01 4.21 -10.58
N THR A 649 -36.28 3.68 -9.40
CA THR A 649 -36.96 4.43 -8.33
C THR A 649 -35.95 5.34 -7.64
N LEU A 650 -36.30 6.62 -7.51
CA LEU A 650 -35.48 7.60 -6.81
C LEU A 650 -35.58 7.41 -5.28
N PRO A 651 -34.55 7.82 -4.51
CA PRO A 651 -34.65 7.89 -3.06
C PRO A 651 -35.82 8.74 -2.58
N GLU A 652 -36.34 8.47 -1.38
CA GLU A 652 -37.49 9.18 -0.80
C GLU A 652 -37.34 10.71 -0.89
N GLY A 653 -36.17 11.24 -0.50
CA GLY A 653 -35.87 12.67 -0.53
C GLY A 653 -35.87 13.29 -1.94
N TRP A 654 -35.89 12.49 -3.00
CA TRP A 654 -35.91 12.91 -4.40
C TRP A 654 -37.25 12.65 -5.09
N SER A 655 -38.13 11.86 -4.49
CA SER A 655 -39.39 11.38 -5.10
C SER A 655 -40.39 12.49 -5.46
N HIS A 656 -40.33 13.64 -4.79
CA HIS A 656 -41.21 14.80 -5.01
C HIS A 656 -40.74 15.74 -6.12
N LEU A 657 -39.53 15.54 -6.65
CA LEU A 657 -39.01 16.35 -7.74
C LEU A 657 -39.84 16.13 -9.01
N ARG A 658 -39.92 17.16 -9.86
CA ARG A 658 -40.56 17.05 -11.19
C ARG A 658 -39.58 16.63 -12.27
N GLU A 659 -38.31 16.97 -12.09
CA GLU A 659 -37.20 16.67 -13.00
C GLU A 659 -35.89 16.59 -12.20
N VAL A 660 -34.88 15.97 -12.80
CA VAL A 660 -33.50 15.90 -12.29
C VAL A 660 -32.52 16.14 -13.44
N ALA A 661 -31.31 16.62 -13.17
CA ALA A 661 -30.33 16.90 -14.21
C ALA A 661 -29.33 15.74 -14.38
N LEU A 662 -29.26 15.19 -15.59
CA LEU A 662 -28.30 14.14 -15.97
C LEU A 662 -27.04 14.76 -16.57
N HIS A 663 -25.88 14.32 -16.09
CA HIS A 663 -24.58 14.72 -16.63
C HIS A 663 -23.75 13.48 -16.96
N ARG A 664 -23.12 13.46 -18.14
CA ARG A 664 -22.07 12.49 -18.45
C ARG A 664 -20.76 12.92 -17.78
N LEU A 665 -20.00 11.96 -17.27
CA LEU A 665 -18.71 12.21 -16.63
C LEU A 665 -17.56 11.94 -17.60
N THR A 666 -16.68 12.91 -17.74
CA THR A 666 -15.51 12.89 -18.63
C THR A 666 -14.29 13.43 -17.88
N ASP A 667 -13.08 13.24 -18.40
CA ASP A 667 -11.89 13.87 -17.82
C ASP A 667 -11.89 15.41 -17.87
N GLN A 668 -12.86 16.02 -18.59
CA GLN A 668 -13.16 17.46 -18.57
C GLN A 668 -14.26 17.86 -17.56
N GLY A 669 -14.73 16.90 -16.76
CA GLY A 669 -15.77 17.08 -15.75
C GLY A 669 -17.16 16.70 -16.24
N ARG A 670 -18.17 17.23 -15.53
CA ARG A 670 -19.60 17.06 -15.85
C ARG A 670 -19.94 17.75 -17.17
N ALA A 671 -20.48 17.00 -18.13
CA ALA A 671 -21.15 17.55 -19.29
C ALA A 671 -22.66 17.29 -19.18
N PHE A 672 -23.45 18.36 -19.17
CA PHE A 672 -24.91 18.28 -19.11
C PHE A 672 -25.47 17.54 -20.33
N VAL A 673 -26.42 16.64 -20.09
CA VAL A 673 -27.06 15.82 -21.14
C VAL A 673 -28.51 16.27 -21.31
N ALA A 674 -29.31 16.17 -20.24
CA ALA A 674 -30.73 16.52 -20.27
C ALA A 674 -31.28 16.71 -18.85
N ASP A 675 -32.41 17.41 -18.76
CA ASP A 675 -33.29 17.32 -17.59
C ASP A 675 -34.22 16.12 -17.81
N ILE A 676 -34.20 15.19 -16.86
CA ILE A 676 -34.93 13.92 -16.91
C ILE A 676 -36.21 14.07 -16.11
N PRO A 677 -37.40 13.85 -16.70
CA PRO A 677 -38.66 13.96 -15.99
C PRO A 677 -38.78 12.88 -14.93
N VAL A 678 -39.27 13.25 -13.76
CA VAL A 678 -39.61 12.33 -12.69
C VAL A 678 -41.10 12.00 -12.77
N ARG A 679 -41.44 10.72 -12.91
CA ARG A 679 -42.82 10.25 -13.00
C ARG A 679 -43.07 9.19 -11.94
N GLY A 680 -43.96 9.49 -10.99
CA GLY A 680 -44.27 8.58 -9.88
C GLY A 680 -43.04 8.17 -9.06
N GLY A 681 -42.14 9.13 -8.79
CA GLY A 681 -40.89 8.90 -8.06
C GLY A 681 -39.82 8.10 -8.84
N ARG A 682 -40.00 7.90 -10.15
CA ARG A 682 -39.06 7.16 -11.02
C ARG A 682 -38.46 8.03 -12.10
N ILE A 683 -37.27 7.64 -12.55
CA ILE A 683 -36.59 8.18 -13.73
C ILE A 683 -36.23 7.07 -14.71
N THR A 684 -36.21 7.42 -15.99
CA THR A 684 -35.75 6.55 -17.08
C THR A 684 -34.52 7.18 -17.72
N LEU A 685 -33.45 6.41 -17.83
CA LEU A 685 -32.15 6.86 -18.34
C LEU A 685 -31.78 6.00 -19.56
N ASP A 686 -31.61 6.64 -20.71
CA ASP A 686 -30.96 6.05 -21.89
C ASP A 686 -29.45 6.38 -21.83
N ALA A 687 -28.64 5.36 -21.57
CA ALA A 687 -27.22 5.51 -21.30
C ALA A 687 -26.37 4.87 -22.39
N ALA A 688 -25.34 5.56 -22.86
CA ALA A 688 -24.29 4.94 -23.66
C ALA A 688 -23.57 3.83 -22.87
N ALA A 689 -23.20 2.74 -23.55
CA ALA A 689 -22.48 1.62 -22.94
C ALA A 689 -21.15 2.09 -22.34
N ARG A 690 -20.86 1.61 -21.12
CA ARG A 690 -19.60 1.89 -20.39
C ARG A 690 -19.33 3.39 -20.14
N GLN A 691 -20.36 4.23 -20.21
CA GLN A 691 -20.27 5.64 -19.87
C GLN A 691 -20.85 5.87 -18.46
N PRO A 692 -20.07 6.42 -17.52
CA PRO A 692 -20.59 6.84 -16.22
C PRO A 692 -21.34 8.18 -16.32
N TYR A 693 -22.40 8.28 -15.54
CA TYR A 693 -23.21 9.48 -15.40
C TYR A 693 -23.43 9.83 -13.93
N VAL A 694 -23.73 11.10 -13.67
CA VAL A 694 -24.19 11.58 -12.37
C VAL A 694 -25.52 12.32 -12.52
N VAL A 695 -26.45 12.02 -11.62
CA VAL A 695 -27.75 12.67 -11.51
C VAL A 695 -27.72 13.62 -10.32
N HIS A 696 -28.09 14.87 -10.58
CA HIS A 696 -28.23 15.94 -9.59
C HIS A 696 -29.67 16.43 -9.54
N ARG A 697 -30.09 17.01 -8.41
CA ARG A 697 -31.47 17.52 -8.23
C ARG A 697 -31.82 18.64 -9.22
N ALA A 698 -30.81 19.39 -9.64
CA ALA A 698 -30.91 20.45 -10.62
C ALA A 698 -29.58 20.56 -11.37
N ARG A 699 -29.55 21.36 -12.43
CA ARG A 699 -28.32 21.64 -13.18
C ARG A 699 -27.25 22.21 -12.24
N VAL A 700 -26.08 21.57 -12.23
CA VAL A 700 -24.93 22.01 -11.42
C VAL A 700 -24.02 22.86 -12.29
N ARG A 701 -23.51 23.96 -11.74
CA ARG A 701 -22.55 24.80 -12.44
C ARG A 701 -21.34 23.97 -12.89
N ARG A 702 -20.77 24.32 -14.05
CA ARG A 702 -19.48 23.78 -14.50
C ARG A 702 -18.45 23.93 -13.37
N ALA A 703 -17.57 22.95 -13.25
CA ALA A 703 -16.44 23.06 -12.34
C ALA A 703 -15.64 24.34 -12.66
N PRO A 704 -15.13 25.05 -11.63
CA PRO A 704 -14.23 26.17 -11.88
C PRO A 704 -13.00 25.69 -12.64
N ASP A 705 -12.30 26.64 -13.24
CA ASP A 705 -10.98 26.42 -13.83
C ASP A 705 -10.06 25.68 -12.84
N PRO A 706 -9.55 24.48 -13.20
CA PRO A 706 -8.67 23.71 -12.32
C PRO A 706 -7.31 24.35 -12.06
N ASP A 707 -6.95 25.41 -12.81
CA ASP A 707 -5.61 25.99 -12.85
C ASP A 707 -4.56 24.91 -13.16
N TRP A 708 -4.69 24.26 -14.32
CA TRP A 708 -3.72 23.27 -14.81
C TRP A 708 -2.29 23.87 -14.80
N GLY A 709 -1.31 23.14 -14.27
CA GLY A 709 0.04 23.63 -14.05
C GLY A 709 0.24 24.47 -12.78
N GLN A 710 -0.71 24.45 -11.84
CA GLN A 710 -0.59 25.13 -10.55
C GLN A 710 0.73 24.80 -9.84
N GLY A 711 1.38 25.81 -9.27
CA GLY A 711 2.71 25.69 -8.65
C GLY A 711 3.88 25.79 -9.64
N THR A 712 3.65 25.50 -10.91
CA THR A 712 4.65 25.67 -11.97
C THR A 712 4.61 27.09 -12.56
N PRO A 713 5.65 27.51 -13.29
CA PRO A 713 5.61 28.76 -14.04
C PRO A 713 4.76 28.69 -15.33
N LEU A 714 4.23 27.50 -15.66
CA LEU A 714 3.43 27.24 -16.85
C LEU A 714 1.95 27.17 -16.50
N ARG A 715 1.11 27.37 -17.51
CA ARG A 715 -0.32 27.08 -17.51
C ARG A 715 -0.60 25.95 -18.48
N ASP A 716 -1.28 24.91 -18.00
CA ASP A 716 -1.61 23.69 -18.74
C ASP A 716 -0.42 23.00 -19.45
N PRO A 717 0.65 22.63 -18.71
CA PRO A 717 1.86 22.04 -19.26
C PRO A 717 1.68 20.64 -19.88
N GLY A 718 0.65 19.91 -19.47
CA GLY A 718 0.30 18.57 -19.97
C GLY A 718 -0.96 18.56 -20.85
N PHE A 719 -1.39 19.72 -21.35
CA PHE A 719 -2.55 19.88 -22.25
C PHE A 719 -3.87 19.26 -21.71
N HIS A 720 -4.03 19.15 -20.39
CA HIS A 720 -5.17 18.53 -19.73
C HIS A 720 -6.48 19.29 -19.94
N ALA A 721 -6.43 20.57 -20.34
CA ALA A 721 -7.63 21.32 -20.71
C ALA A 721 -8.30 20.80 -22.00
N GLY A 722 -7.61 19.96 -22.78
CA GLY A 722 -8.12 19.44 -24.05
C GLY A 722 -8.24 20.51 -25.15
N ASN A 723 -7.62 21.67 -24.96
CA ASN A 723 -7.61 22.79 -25.90
C ASN A 723 -6.32 23.63 -25.74
N LEU A 724 -6.18 24.70 -26.53
CA LEU A 724 -5.01 25.58 -26.52
C LEU A 724 -5.31 26.98 -25.93
N ASP A 725 -6.36 27.14 -25.12
CA ASP A 725 -6.76 28.45 -24.59
C ASP A 725 -5.67 29.09 -23.71
N ALA A 726 -4.83 28.26 -23.06
CA ALA A 726 -3.69 28.69 -22.26
C ALA A 726 -2.44 29.07 -23.10
N TRP A 727 -2.49 28.88 -24.42
CA TRP A 727 -1.35 29.00 -25.31
C TRP A 727 -1.63 29.99 -26.44
N HIS A 728 -0.62 30.74 -26.83
CA HIS A 728 -0.65 31.57 -28.03
C HIS A 728 -0.22 30.72 -29.24
N VAL A 729 -1.13 30.58 -30.21
CA VAL A 729 -0.97 29.69 -31.36
C VAL A 729 -0.85 30.49 -32.65
N THR A 730 0.14 30.14 -33.47
CA THR A 730 0.26 30.57 -34.86
C THR A 730 0.43 29.33 -35.73
N GLY A 731 -0.38 29.18 -36.79
CA GLY A 731 -0.38 27.98 -37.64
C GLY A 731 -1.28 26.85 -37.13
N PRO A 732 -1.32 25.69 -37.82
CA PRO A 732 -2.24 24.60 -37.51
C PRO A 732 -1.75 23.73 -36.33
N ALA A 733 -2.31 23.94 -35.14
CA ALA A 733 -2.04 23.14 -33.95
C ALA A 733 -3.34 22.82 -33.20
N THR A 734 -3.45 21.61 -32.67
CA THR A 734 -4.61 21.10 -31.93
C THR A 734 -4.16 20.31 -30.71
N VAL A 735 -5.06 20.15 -29.72
CA VAL A 735 -4.89 19.14 -28.67
C VAL A 735 -5.75 17.95 -29.03
N GLU A 736 -5.16 16.76 -29.04
CA GLU A 736 -5.83 15.52 -29.38
C GLU A 736 -5.69 14.51 -28.25
N ARG A 737 -6.70 13.64 -28.09
CA ARG A 737 -6.69 12.58 -27.10
C ARG A 737 -6.12 11.30 -27.70
N SER A 738 -5.04 10.79 -27.13
CA SER A 738 -4.38 9.56 -27.54
C SER A 738 -5.23 8.31 -27.27
N GLU A 739 -4.82 7.17 -27.84
CA GLU A 739 -5.50 5.88 -27.63
C GLU A 739 -5.55 5.48 -26.14
N LEU A 740 -4.50 5.80 -25.38
CA LEU A 740 -4.42 5.57 -23.93
C LEU A 740 -5.17 6.62 -23.11
N GLY A 741 -5.75 7.63 -23.78
CA GLY A 741 -6.61 8.63 -23.18
C GLY A 741 -5.92 9.92 -22.76
N ASP A 742 -4.65 10.14 -23.09
CA ASP A 742 -3.90 11.35 -22.73
C ASP A 742 -4.10 12.47 -23.74
N HIS A 743 -4.11 13.72 -23.28
CA HIS A 743 -4.18 14.88 -24.17
C HIS A 743 -2.77 15.28 -24.61
N GLU A 744 -2.56 15.46 -25.90
CA GLU A 744 -1.26 15.76 -26.51
C GLU A 744 -1.40 16.94 -27.47
N LEU A 745 -0.40 17.82 -27.52
CA LEU A 745 -0.32 18.82 -28.59
C LEU A 745 0.09 18.12 -29.88
N VAL A 746 -0.74 18.25 -30.92
CA VAL A 746 -0.51 17.70 -32.25
C VAL A 746 -0.37 18.84 -33.27
N ILE A 747 0.71 18.78 -34.04
CA ILE A 747 0.92 19.62 -35.22
C ILE A 747 0.92 18.70 -36.44
N ALA A 748 -0.19 18.71 -37.17
CA ALA A 748 -0.37 17.92 -38.37
C ALA A 748 0.60 18.35 -39.50
N ALA A 749 0.75 17.48 -40.50
CA ALA A 749 1.51 17.78 -41.72
C ALA A 749 1.03 19.09 -42.37
N GLY A 750 1.95 19.87 -42.93
CA GLY A 750 1.63 21.10 -43.66
C GLY A 750 2.48 22.29 -43.25
N THR A 751 1.83 23.43 -43.02
CA THR A 751 2.52 24.70 -42.73
C THR A 751 3.16 24.71 -41.34
N ALA A 752 4.13 25.61 -41.15
CA ALA A 752 4.79 25.77 -39.86
C ALA A 752 3.79 26.22 -38.78
N ALA A 753 3.99 25.74 -37.54
CA ALA A 753 3.19 26.14 -36.39
C ALA A 753 4.07 26.48 -35.18
N THR A 754 3.55 27.35 -34.31
CA THR A 754 4.19 27.78 -33.07
C THR A 754 3.12 27.87 -31.99
N VAL A 755 3.37 27.18 -30.88
CA VAL A 755 2.53 27.18 -29.67
C VAL A 755 3.38 27.71 -28.54
N SER A 756 3.01 28.86 -27.97
CA SER A 756 3.88 29.61 -27.08
C SER A 756 3.14 30.15 -25.86
N GLN A 757 3.88 30.39 -24.78
CA GLN A 757 3.33 30.97 -23.57
C GLN A 757 4.38 31.87 -22.90
N ARG A 758 3.93 32.99 -22.34
CA ARG A 758 4.72 33.77 -21.40
C ARG A 758 4.69 33.07 -20.04
N LEU A 759 5.85 32.71 -19.52
CA LEU A 759 5.96 32.07 -18.21
C LEU A 759 5.55 33.05 -17.10
N ARG A 760 4.99 32.52 -16.02
CA ARG A 760 4.88 33.26 -14.74
C ARG A 760 6.29 33.67 -14.29
N ARG A 761 6.38 34.76 -13.52
CA ARG A 761 7.67 35.39 -13.17
C ARG A 761 8.61 34.39 -12.49
N LEU A 762 9.76 34.15 -13.13
CA LEU A 762 10.87 33.39 -12.57
C LEU A 762 11.81 34.30 -11.78
N LYS A 763 12.48 33.74 -10.78
CA LYS A 763 13.58 34.42 -10.08
C LYS A 763 14.83 34.41 -10.98
N PRO A 764 15.76 35.37 -10.83
CA PRO A 764 17.08 35.26 -11.46
C PRO A 764 17.75 33.92 -11.15
N GLY A 765 18.46 33.36 -12.13
CA GLY A 765 19.11 32.05 -12.01
C GLY A 765 19.01 31.20 -13.27
N THR A 766 19.60 30.01 -13.22
CA THR A 766 19.64 29.05 -14.33
C THR A 766 18.50 28.05 -14.23
N TYR A 767 17.91 27.73 -15.38
CA TYR A 767 16.76 26.84 -15.49
C TYR A 767 16.96 25.87 -16.67
N ALA A 768 16.32 24.71 -16.56
CA ALA A 768 16.09 23.80 -17.67
C ALA A 768 14.60 23.85 -18.07
N ALA A 769 14.33 24.15 -19.34
CA ALA A 769 13.04 23.91 -19.96
C ALA A 769 13.09 22.58 -20.72
N SER A 770 12.03 21.79 -20.66
CA SER A 770 11.95 20.51 -21.37
C SER A 770 10.54 20.18 -21.84
N VAL A 771 10.45 19.31 -22.83
CA VAL A 771 9.20 18.79 -23.39
C VAL A 771 9.43 17.37 -23.92
N GLN A 772 8.45 16.47 -23.80
CA GLN A 772 8.48 15.22 -24.55
C GLN A 772 8.07 15.51 -25.99
N VAL A 773 8.87 15.04 -26.96
CA VAL A 773 8.61 15.25 -28.39
C VAL A 773 8.67 13.95 -29.16
N GLU A 774 7.72 13.77 -30.07
CA GLU A 774 7.77 12.75 -31.11
C GLU A 774 7.66 13.40 -32.50
N VAL A 775 8.58 13.06 -33.40
CA VAL A 775 8.53 13.44 -34.81
C VAL A 775 8.21 12.23 -35.67
N GLY A 776 7.13 12.36 -36.44
CA GLY A 776 6.63 11.35 -37.36
C GLY A 776 5.89 10.21 -36.67
N GLU A 777 4.90 9.65 -37.37
CA GLU A 777 4.18 8.44 -36.99
C GLU A 777 5.04 7.18 -37.19
N LYS A 778 6.02 7.25 -38.10
CA LYS A 778 6.95 6.15 -38.41
C LYS A 778 8.41 6.59 -38.27
N ALA A 779 9.27 5.65 -37.89
CA ALA A 779 10.72 5.88 -37.86
C ALA A 779 11.24 6.29 -39.25
N GLY A 780 12.18 7.24 -39.28
CA GLY A 780 12.76 7.78 -40.51
C GLY A 780 12.02 8.99 -41.11
N GLN A 781 10.80 9.28 -40.67
CA GLN A 781 10.13 10.54 -41.04
C GLN A 781 10.84 11.73 -40.39
N ARG A 782 10.93 12.84 -41.13
CA ARG A 782 11.71 14.02 -40.74
C ARG A 782 10.86 15.28 -40.77
N ARG A 783 10.93 16.07 -39.70
CA ARG A 783 10.44 17.45 -39.63
C ARG A 783 11.08 18.13 -38.43
N ARG A 784 11.52 19.38 -38.59
CA ARG A 784 12.14 20.11 -37.48
C ARG A 784 11.09 20.42 -36.42
N ALA A 785 11.34 19.97 -35.20
CA ALA A 785 10.57 20.25 -33.99
C ALA A 785 11.50 20.90 -32.96
N ALA A 786 11.10 22.03 -32.36
CA ALA A 786 11.96 22.83 -31.51
C ALA A 786 11.28 23.29 -30.21
N LEU A 787 12.09 23.42 -29.16
CA LEU A 787 11.78 24.13 -27.92
C LEU A 787 12.67 25.37 -27.85
N GLU A 788 12.06 26.54 -27.77
CA GLU A 788 12.73 27.85 -27.70
C GLU A 788 12.32 28.58 -26.43
N VAL A 789 13.27 29.24 -25.78
CA VAL A 789 13.05 30.11 -24.62
C VAL A 789 13.72 31.46 -24.89
N HIS A 790 12.93 32.53 -24.88
CA HIS A 790 13.39 33.90 -25.04
C HIS A 790 13.38 34.62 -23.70
N THR A 791 14.50 35.23 -23.33
CA THR A 791 14.69 35.99 -22.09
C THR A 791 14.73 37.50 -22.36
N ALA A 792 14.50 38.30 -21.33
CA ALA A 792 14.34 39.75 -21.42
C ALA A 792 15.59 40.52 -21.89
N ASP A 793 16.77 39.89 -21.79
CA ASP A 793 18.06 40.39 -22.28
C ASP A 793 18.28 40.14 -23.78
N GLY A 794 17.29 39.57 -24.48
CA GLY A 794 17.34 39.27 -25.91
C GLY A 794 18.00 37.93 -26.25
N VAL A 795 18.38 37.13 -25.25
CA VAL A 795 18.95 35.79 -25.45
C VAL A 795 17.83 34.80 -25.81
N THR A 796 18.11 33.93 -26.78
CA THR A 796 17.24 32.81 -27.15
C THR A 796 17.98 31.50 -26.93
N ALA A 797 17.56 30.74 -25.91
CA ALA A 797 17.98 29.36 -25.74
C ALA A 797 17.08 28.47 -26.59
N ALA A 798 17.67 27.59 -27.40
CA ALA A 798 16.91 26.70 -28.28
C ALA A 798 17.54 25.32 -28.36
N ASN A 799 16.70 24.30 -28.47
CA ASN A 799 17.10 22.97 -28.90
C ASN A 799 16.02 22.36 -29.79
N TRP A 800 16.40 21.41 -30.65
CA TRP A 800 15.51 20.89 -31.68
C TRP A 800 15.94 19.49 -32.13
N THR A 801 14.98 18.75 -32.71
CA THR A 801 15.25 17.51 -33.43
C THR A 801 14.56 17.51 -34.80
N HIS A 802 15.08 16.74 -35.76
CA HIS A 802 14.38 16.44 -37.01
C HIS A 802 13.66 15.09 -36.97
N THR A 803 14.01 14.23 -36.02
CA THR A 803 13.63 12.82 -36.00
C THR A 803 13.45 12.36 -34.55
N SER A 804 12.56 11.40 -34.35
CA SER A 804 12.51 10.60 -33.13
C SER A 804 12.94 9.19 -33.46
N THR A 805 14.18 8.83 -33.09
CA THR A 805 14.77 7.54 -33.49
C THR A 805 14.75 6.48 -32.38
N ALA A 806 14.62 6.88 -31.12
CA ALA A 806 14.59 5.97 -29.97
C ALA A 806 13.17 5.74 -29.45
N VAL A 807 12.78 4.47 -29.32
CA VAL A 807 11.57 4.09 -28.59
C VAL A 807 11.77 4.35 -27.10
N ASN A 808 10.76 4.90 -26.41
CA ASN A 808 10.77 5.05 -24.97
C ASN A 808 10.49 3.70 -24.32
N PHE A 809 11.47 3.19 -23.57
CA PHE A 809 11.39 1.91 -22.88
C PHE A 809 11.30 2.04 -21.34
N VAL A 810 11.11 3.26 -20.81
CA VAL A 810 10.94 3.47 -19.38
C VAL A 810 9.51 3.11 -19.01
N ALA A 811 9.28 1.95 -18.39
CA ALA A 811 7.92 1.45 -18.12
C ALA A 811 7.06 2.42 -17.28
N ALA A 812 7.70 3.16 -16.37
CA ALA A 812 7.03 4.16 -15.53
C ALA A 812 6.54 5.41 -16.30
N ASP A 813 6.95 5.60 -17.55
CA ASP A 813 6.58 6.74 -18.39
C ASP A 813 5.30 6.45 -19.18
N ARG A 814 4.34 7.38 -19.16
CA ARG A 814 3.07 7.26 -19.91
C ARG A 814 3.26 7.12 -21.41
N LYS A 815 4.41 7.57 -21.94
CA LYS A 815 4.75 7.49 -23.36
C LYS A 815 5.61 6.27 -23.72
N HIS A 816 5.83 5.32 -22.80
CA HIS A 816 6.54 4.08 -23.12
C HIS A 816 5.90 3.34 -24.31
N GLY A 817 6.71 2.68 -25.12
CA GLY A 817 6.29 2.05 -26.39
C GLY A 817 6.16 3.00 -27.59
N THR A 818 6.16 4.32 -27.38
CA THR A 818 6.20 5.33 -28.46
C THR A 818 7.64 5.80 -28.73
N ARG A 819 7.87 6.75 -29.64
CA ARG A 819 9.19 7.39 -29.85
C ARG A 819 9.27 8.77 -29.19
N PHE A 820 8.40 9.08 -28.23
CA PHE A 820 8.54 10.26 -27.41
C PHE A 820 9.84 10.21 -26.61
N GLN A 821 10.66 11.25 -26.72
CA GLN A 821 11.85 11.44 -25.89
C GLN A 821 11.86 12.86 -25.36
N ARG A 822 12.45 13.07 -24.19
CA ARG A 822 12.51 14.40 -23.59
C ARG A 822 13.62 15.24 -24.20
N LEU A 823 13.26 16.40 -24.72
CA LEU A 823 14.15 17.41 -25.26
C LEU A 823 14.32 18.52 -24.24
N PHE A 824 15.58 18.93 -23.98
CA PHE A 824 15.93 19.97 -23.01
C PHE A 824 16.57 21.17 -23.69
N THR A 825 16.32 22.36 -23.15
CA THR A 825 17.14 23.56 -23.38
C THR A 825 17.39 24.26 -22.04
N TYR A 826 18.55 24.89 -21.89
CA TYR A 826 18.97 25.56 -20.67
C TYR A 826 19.04 27.06 -20.91
N PHE A 827 18.53 27.85 -19.97
CA PHE A 827 18.50 29.29 -20.07
C PHE A 827 18.75 29.95 -18.71
N THR A 828 19.18 31.20 -18.73
CA THR A 828 19.44 31.98 -17.51
C THR A 828 18.50 33.18 -17.50
N VAL A 829 17.76 33.33 -16.41
CA VAL A 829 17.02 34.56 -16.13
C VAL A 829 18.02 35.57 -15.56
N PRO A 830 18.22 36.73 -16.19
CA PRO A 830 19.23 37.70 -15.78
C PRO A 830 18.95 38.28 -14.38
N ASP A 831 19.96 38.87 -13.74
CA ASP A 831 19.86 39.42 -12.38
C ASP A 831 18.76 40.47 -12.21
N GLY A 832 18.46 41.25 -13.26
CA GLY A 832 17.34 42.20 -13.30
C GLY A 832 15.95 41.53 -13.39
N GLY A 833 15.90 40.22 -13.57
CA GLY A 833 14.70 39.46 -13.91
C GLY A 833 14.15 39.84 -15.29
N GLY A 834 12.87 39.57 -15.52
CA GLY A 834 12.16 39.99 -16.72
C GLY A 834 11.20 38.92 -17.26
N PRO A 835 10.46 39.23 -18.33
CA PRO A 835 9.62 38.24 -19.01
C PRO A 835 10.47 37.11 -19.60
N VAL A 836 9.90 35.90 -19.57
CA VAL A 836 10.43 34.72 -20.24
C VAL A 836 9.31 34.14 -21.09
N HIS A 837 9.61 33.85 -22.36
CA HIS A 837 8.66 33.28 -23.31
C HIS A 837 9.14 31.92 -23.77
N LEU A 838 8.31 30.89 -23.61
CA LEU A 838 8.57 29.53 -24.08
C LEU A 838 7.76 29.26 -25.34
N ALA A 839 8.35 28.64 -26.36
CA ALA A 839 7.69 28.28 -27.60
C ALA A 839 8.03 26.84 -28.03
N LEU A 840 6.99 26.09 -28.40
CA LEU A 840 7.07 24.81 -29.10
C LEU A 840 6.81 25.07 -30.59
N ARG A 841 7.68 24.57 -31.46
CA ARG A 841 7.61 24.86 -32.90
C ARG A 841 7.74 23.61 -33.73
N ALA A 842 7.02 23.57 -34.84
CA ALA A 842 7.32 22.67 -35.94
C ALA A 842 7.40 23.48 -37.24
N ASP A 843 8.45 23.24 -38.03
CA ASP A 843 8.62 23.90 -39.34
C ASP A 843 7.58 23.38 -40.33
N ALA A 844 7.52 23.90 -41.56
CA ALA A 844 6.68 23.28 -42.59
C ALA A 844 7.22 21.88 -42.95
N GLY A 845 6.34 20.91 -43.18
CA GLY A 845 6.76 19.56 -43.58
C GLY A 845 5.65 18.51 -43.45
N ASP A 846 5.95 17.31 -43.95
CA ASP A 846 4.96 16.24 -44.14
C ASP A 846 4.80 15.30 -42.93
N ALA A 847 5.74 15.33 -41.97
CA ALA A 847 5.63 14.53 -40.75
C ALA A 847 4.77 15.23 -39.70
N GLN A 848 3.94 14.47 -38.98
CA GLN A 848 3.29 14.96 -37.76
C GLN A 848 4.34 15.21 -36.67
N VAL A 849 4.11 16.21 -35.82
CA VAL A 849 4.90 16.41 -34.58
C VAL A 849 3.95 16.42 -33.40
N ARG A 850 4.31 15.70 -32.35
CA ARG A 850 3.56 15.66 -31.08
C ARG A 850 4.43 16.16 -29.93
N PHE A 851 3.81 16.91 -29.01
CA PHE A 851 4.45 17.41 -27.80
C PHE A 851 3.59 17.13 -26.57
N ASP A 852 4.24 16.87 -25.44
CA ASP A 852 3.55 16.72 -24.15
C ASP A 852 4.49 17.00 -22.96
N ASN A 853 3.92 17.17 -21.76
CA ASN A 853 4.60 17.28 -20.48
C ASN A 853 5.71 18.34 -20.48
N VAL A 854 5.35 19.58 -20.80
CA VAL A 854 6.26 20.74 -20.75
C VAL A 854 6.67 21.00 -19.30
N ARG A 855 7.96 21.17 -19.02
CA ARG A 855 8.46 21.36 -17.66
C ARG A 855 9.57 22.40 -17.61
N VAL A 856 9.53 23.29 -16.62
CA VAL A 856 10.59 24.26 -16.33
C VAL A 856 11.01 24.10 -14.88
N VAL A 857 12.30 23.85 -14.65
CA VAL A 857 12.89 23.66 -13.31
C VAL A 857 14.16 24.47 -13.15
N ALA A 858 14.43 24.91 -11.92
CA ALA A 858 15.71 25.51 -11.58
C ALA A 858 16.81 24.43 -11.58
N THR A 859 18.03 24.82 -11.98
CA THR A 859 19.20 23.92 -12.00
C THR A 859 20.45 24.66 -11.53
N GLY A 860 21.53 23.93 -11.27
CA GLY A 860 22.86 24.50 -11.09
C GLY A 860 23.33 25.32 -12.30
N ALA A 861 24.31 26.19 -12.07
CA ALA A 861 24.95 26.95 -13.14
C ALA A 861 25.76 26.01 -14.04
N ARG A 862 25.50 26.04 -15.34
CA ARG A 862 26.25 25.23 -16.31
C ARG A 862 27.34 26.07 -16.97
N PRO A 863 28.60 25.65 -16.95
CA PRO A 863 29.66 26.32 -17.69
C PRO A 863 29.31 26.36 -19.19
N PRO A 864 29.63 27.45 -19.91
CA PRO A 864 29.49 27.48 -21.35
C PRO A 864 30.27 26.33 -22.00
N LEU A 865 29.65 25.64 -22.96
CA LEU A 865 30.36 24.63 -23.75
C LEU A 865 31.50 25.31 -24.52
N GLY A 866 32.70 24.74 -24.41
CA GLY A 866 33.85 25.21 -25.18
C GLY A 866 33.64 25.04 -26.69
N ARG A 867 34.39 25.79 -27.51
CA ARG A 867 34.30 25.70 -28.97
C ARG A 867 34.43 24.24 -29.44
N GLY A 868 33.47 23.79 -30.26
CA GLY A 868 33.43 22.43 -30.80
C GLY A 868 32.88 21.35 -29.86
N VAL A 869 32.58 21.67 -28.59
CA VAL A 869 31.92 20.73 -27.67
C VAL A 869 30.42 20.67 -27.98
N LEU A 870 29.92 19.47 -28.24
CA LEU A 870 28.50 19.22 -28.49
C LEU A 870 27.73 18.90 -27.21
N ALA A 871 28.35 18.17 -26.30
CA ALA A 871 27.77 17.80 -25.01
C ALA A 871 28.87 17.60 -23.97
N ARG A 872 28.57 17.97 -22.73
CA ARG A 872 29.37 17.70 -21.53
C ARG A 872 28.40 17.37 -20.39
N GLU A 873 28.62 16.26 -19.70
CA GLU A 873 27.80 15.85 -18.56
C GLU A 873 28.66 15.16 -17.49
N ASP A 874 28.65 15.72 -16.28
CA ASP A 874 29.25 15.18 -15.05
C ASP A 874 28.19 14.67 -14.06
N PHE A 875 26.91 14.72 -14.44
CA PHE A 875 25.75 14.18 -13.71
C PHE A 875 25.39 14.86 -12.39
N GLU A 876 26.13 15.86 -11.94
CA GLU A 876 25.90 16.56 -10.68
C GLU A 876 24.57 17.34 -10.65
N ASP A 877 24.15 17.88 -11.80
CA ASP A 877 22.99 18.79 -11.93
C ASP A 877 21.97 18.30 -12.98
N VAL A 878 21.74 16.99 -13.09
CA VAL A 878 20.76 16.43 -14.04
C VAL A 878 19.33 16.73 -13.58
N PRO A 879 18.52 17.52 -14.33
CA PRO A 879 17.18 17.93 -13.91
C PRO A 879 16.18 16.76 -13.83
N GLN A 880 16.33 15.76 -14.70
CA GLN A 880 15.69 14.45 -14.67
C GLN A 880 16.32 13.53 -15.74
N GLY A 881 16.10 12.22 -15.62
CA GLY A 881 16.66 11.23 -16.54
C GLY A 881 18.15 11.03 -16.33
N TRP A 882 18.88 10.72 -17.40
CA TRP A 882 20.29 10.31 -17.35
C TRP A 882 21.20 11.23 -18.18
N GLY A 883 20.94 12.55 -18.10
CA GLY A 883 21.69 13.56 -18.84
C GLY A 883 21.50 13.41 -20.35
N PRO A 884 22.56 13.18 -21.15
CA PRO A 884 22.44 13.06 -22.60
C PRO A 884 21.87 11.71 -23.06
N PHE A 885 21.64 10.77 -22.15
CA PHE A 885 21.22 9.41 -22.47
C PHE A 885 19.74 9.16 -22.23
N VAL A 886 19.16 8.34 -23.10
CA VAL A 886 17.82 7.75 -22.95
C VAL A 886 17.93 6.24 -22.87
N LYS A 887 16.96 5.58 -22.22
CA LYS A 887 16.93 4.12 -22.09
C LYS A 887 16.87 3.45 -23.46
N GLY A 888 17.68 2.41 -23.66
CA GLY A 888 17.64 1.54 -24.83
C GLY A 888 16.73 0.31 -24.63
N ASP A 889 16.85 -0.64 -25.56
CA ASP A 889 16.00 -1.84 -25.65
C ASP A 889 16.34 -2.95 -24.64
N ALA A 890 17.34 -2.75 -23.77
CA ALA A 890 17.68 -3.69 -22.71
C ALA A 890 16.44 -4.05 -21.87
N GLY A 891 16.01 -5.31 -21.97
CA GLY A 891 14.82 -5.84 -21.29
C GLY A 891 13.47 -5.39 -21.86
N GLY A 892 13.43 -4.57 -22.91
CA GLY A 892 12.21 -3.96 -23.43
C GLY A 892 11.68 -2.83 -22.53
N ALA A 893 10.36 -2.64 -22.48
CA ALA A 893 9.73 -1.66 -21.58
C ALA A 893 9.73 -2.20 -20.14
N THR A 894 10.65 -1.68 -19.33
CA THR A 894 10.89 -2.15 -17.95
C THR A 894 11.25 -0.99 -17.03
N ASP A 895 11.19 -1.24 -15.73
CA ASP A 895 11.89 -0.42 -14.74
C ASP A 895 13.40 -0.65 -14.91
N PRO A 896 14.16 0.35 -15.40
CA PRO A 896 15.57 0.15 -15.74
C PRO A 896 16.44 -0.15 -14.52
N ARG A 897 17.59 -0.80 -14.71
CA ARG A 897 18.58 -1.02 -13.65
C ARG A 897 19.75 -0.04 -13.76
N THR A 898 19.43 1.15 -14.28
CA THR A 898 20.35 2.26 -14.53
C THR A 898 19.78 3.51 -13.89
N HIS A 899 20.58 4.27 -13.14
CA HIS A 899 20.14 5.50 -12.48
C HIS A 899 21.31 6.44 -12.19
N ILE A 900 21.02 7.66 -11.74
CA ILE A 900 22.03 8.57 -11.19
C ILE A 900 22.35 8.13 -9.76
N ALA A 901 23.46 7.42 -9.57
CA ALA A 901 23.92 7.00 -8.26
C ALA A 901 24.46 8.19 -7.46
N GLN A 902 24.34 8.14 -6.13
CA GLN A 902 24.80 9.19 -5.22
C GLN A 902 25.86 8.64 -4.26
N ARG A 903 26.81 9.49 -3.87
CA ARG A 903 27.92 9.09 -3.01
C ARG A 903 27.52 9.07 -1.54
N HIS A 904 27.73 7.94 -0.86
CA HIS A 904 27.69 7.79 0.59
C HIS A 904 28.87 6.90 1.04
N ALA A 905 30.05 7.50 1.16
CA ALA A 905 31.27 6.79 1.53
C ALA A 905 31.27 6.39 3.02
N PRO A 906 31.77 5.19 3.38
CA PRO A 906 32.43 4.22 2.49
C PRO A 906 31.46 3.26 1.77
N TYR A 907 30.16 3.30 2.08
CA TYR A 907 29.19 2.25 1.71
C TYR A 907 28.94 2.12 0.20
N THR A 908 28.94 3.22 -0.53
CA THR A 908 28.75 3.24 -2.01
C THR A 908 30.05 3.08 -2.78
N GLN A 909 31.19 3.00 -2.09
CA GLN A 909 32.51 2.97 -2.72
C GLN A 909 33.13 1.58 -2.62
N ARG A 910 34.10 1.33 -3.49
CA ARG A 910 34.93 0.13 -3.54
C ARG A 910 35.48 -0.22 -2.16
N GLY A 911 35.44 -1.50 -1.85
CA GLY A 911 35.99 -2.09 -0.63
C GLY A 911 34.96 -2.37 0.45
N TRP A 912 33.91 -1.54 0.59
CA TRP A 912 32.84 -1.87 1.53
C TRP A 912 32.09 -3.12 1.05
N ASN A 913 31.95 -4.10 1.94
CA ASN A 913 31.35 -5.42 1.68
C ASN A 913 31.86 -6.14 0.42
N GLY A 914 33.12 -5.95 0.04
CA GLY A 914 33.71 -6.59 -1.14
C GLY A 914 33.31 -5.97 -2.49
N LYS A 915 32.64 -4.81 -2.49
CA LYS A 915 32.32 -4.06 -3.70
C LYS A 915 33.58 -3.72 -4.51
N ALA A 916 33.56 -3.99 -5.81
CA ALA A 916 34.75 -3.94 -6.67
C ALA A 916 34.94 -2.61 -7.42
N VAL A 917 33.88 -1.84 -7.61
CA VAL A 917 33.89 -0.51 -8.28
C VAL A 917 33.18 0.52 -7.40
N ASP A 918 33.45 1.80 -7.60
CA ASP A 918 32.73 2.90 -6.97
C ASP A 918 31.37 3.13 -7.64
N ASP A 919 30.31 3.43 -6.86
CA ASP A 919 29.03 3.89 -7.42
C ASP A 919 29.13 5.29 -8.02
N VAL A 920 30.05 6.11 -7.50
CA VAL A 920 30.31 7.49 -7.95
C VAL A 920 31.80 7.68 -8.20
N VAL A 921 32.16 7.91 -9.45
CA VAL A 921 33.54 8.06 -9.95
C VAL A 921 34.10 9.40 -9.51
N ASP A 922 33.49 10.51 -9.94
CA ASP A 922 33.89 11.87 -9.59
C ASP A 922 32.73 12.59 -8.86
N GLY A 923 33.03 13.65 -8.10
CA GLY A 923 31.98 14.47 -7.46
C GLY A 923 31.09 13.73 -6.45
N THR A 924 29.78 13.92 -6.59
CA THR A 924 28.74 13.36 -5.73
C THR A 924 27.77 12.44 -6.46
N GLN A 925 27.76 12.47 -7.80
CA GLN A 925 26.83 11.71 -8.62
C GLN A 925 27.50 11.13 -9.88
N SER A 926 27.10 9.94 -10.30
CA SER A 926 27.51 9.35 -11.58
C SER A 926 26.37 8.53 -12.19
N LEU A 927 26.46 8.17 -13.46
CA LEU A 927 25.50 7.26 -14.10
C LEU A 927 25.92 5.82 -13.87
N LYS A 928 25.12 5.06 -13.10
CA LYS A 928 25.39 3.67 -12.75
C LYS A 928 24.41 2.72 -13.44
N SER A 929 24.90 1.60 -13.95
CA SER A 929 24.14 0.43 -14.44
C SER A 929 24.51 -0.81 -13.63
N ARG A 930 23.53 -1.51 -13.03
CA ARG A 930 23.75 -2.72 -12.22
C ARG A 930 22.95 -3.91 -12.74
N GLY A 931 23.65 -4.97 -13.13
CA GLY A 931 22.99 -6.22 -13.52
C GLY A 931 21.98 -6.03 -14.65
N GLU A 932 22.25 -5.09 -15.56
CA GLU A 932 21.31 -4.70 -16.59
C GLU A 932 20.89 -5.87 -17.49
N ASN A 933 19.72 -5.74 -18.10
CA ASN A 933 19.23 -6.72 -19.05
C ASN A 933 20.09 -6.71 -20.32
N LYS A 934 20.22 -7.86 -21.01
CA LYS A 934 20.88 -7.92 -22.32
C LYS A 934 20.21 -6.98 -23.31
N GLY A 935 21.00 -6.25 -24.08
CA GLY A 935 20.51 -5.24 -25.01
C GLY A 935 21.23 -3.91 -24.86
N LEU A 936 20.76 -2.89 -25.59
CA LEU A 936 21.23 -1.52 -25.46
C LEU A 936 20.68 -0.94 -24.16
N VAL A 937 21.57 -0.60 -23.21
CA VAL A 937 21.20 -0.08 -21.90
C VAL A 937 20.72 1.35 -22.03
N HIS A 938 21.56 2.21 -22.61
CA HIS A 938 21.24 3.62 -22.84
C HIS A 938 22.03 4.17 -24.02
N ARG A 939 21.50 5.22 -24.68
CA ARG A 939 22.13 5.87 -25.85
C ARG A 939 21.81 7.36 -25.94
N THR A 940 22.61 8.10 -26.68
CA THR A 940 22.30 9.48 -27.07
C THR A 940 21.22 9.53 -28.17
N VAL A 941 20.58 10.68 -28.35
CA VAL A 941 19.62 10.96 -29.43
C VAL A 941 19.94 12.32 -30.07
N PRO A 942 19.41 12.65 -31.28
CA PRO A 942 19.86 13.83 -32.03
C PRO A 942 19.76 15.17 -31.30
N HIS A 943 18.78 15.33 -30.38
CA HIS A 943 18.66 16.54 -29.56
C HIS A 943 19.44 16.51 -28.25
N THR A 944 20.07 15.39 -27.87
CA THR A 944 21.04 15.36 -26.76
C THR A 944 22.47 15.46 -27.25
N VAL A 945 22.79 14.80 -28.37
CA VAL A 945 24.07 14.94 -29.08
C VAL A 945 23.83 14.88 -30.58
N ARG A 946 24.11 15.97 -31.30
CA ARG A 946 23.85 16.09 -32.74
C ARG A 946 25.12 15.86 -33.57
N PHE A 947 25.25 14.66 -34.13
CA PHE A 947 26.36 14.33 -35.02
C PHE A 947 26.02 14.71 -36.48
N THR A 948 26.58 15.81 -36.95
CA THR A 948 26.50 16.24 -38.36
C THR A 948 27.21 15.24 -39.28
N ALA A 949 26.53 14.80 -40.34
CA ALA A 949 27.02 13.86 -41.34
C ALA A 949 28.39 14.28 -41.92
N GLY A 950 29.28 13.31 -42.10
CA GLY A 950 30.62 13.48 -42.67
C GLY A 950 31.64 14.21 -41.77
N ARG A 951 31.23 14.68 -40.59
CA ARG A 951 32.14 15.31 -39.61
C ARG A 951 32.73 14.27 -38.66
N ARG A 952 33.89 14.60 -38.09
CA ARG A 952 34.63 13.75 -37.15
C ARG A 952 34.41 14.23 -35.73
N TYR A 953 34.24 13.28 -34.82
CA TYR A 953 33.98 13.55 -33.42
C TYR A 953 34.87 12.71 -32.52
N ARG A 954 35.30 13.30 -31.42
CA ARG A 954 35.88 12.62 -30.27
C ARG A 954 34.83 12.43 -29.20
N VAL A 955 34.71 11.21 -28.70
CA VAL A 955 33.87 10.84 -27.57
C VAL A 955 34.80 10.44 -26.44
N SER A 956 34.62 11.01 -25.26
CA SER A 956 35.40 10.68 -24.07
C SER A 956 34.56 10.64 -22.80
N PHE A 957 34.89 9.74 -21.88
CA PHE A 957 34.30 9.68 -20.54
C PHE A 957 35.22 8.94 -19.58
N ARG A 958 34.96 9.08 -18.29
CA ARG A 958 35.56 8.26 -17.24
C ARG A 958 34.59 7.16 -16.85
N TYR A 959 35.11 5.98 -16.55
CA TYR A 959 34.29 4.86 -16.16
C TYR A 959 34.98 3.91 -15.19
N GLU A 960 34.15 3.11 -14.54
CA GLU A 960 34.53 1.88 -13.87
C GLU A 960 33.66 0.74 -14.43
N ASN A 961 34.25 -0.45 -14.54
CA ASN A 961 33.60 -1.64 -15.08
C ASN A 961 34.06 -2.86 -14.29
N GLU A 962 33.14 -3.50 -13.59
CA GLU A 962 33.45 -4.55 -12.63
C GLU A 962 34.05 -5.79 -13.29
N LYS A 963 33.48 -6.21 -14.42
CA LYS A 963 33.76 -7.50 -15.07
C LYS A 963 33.93 -7.34 -16.57
N ALA A 964 34.97 -7.97 -17.11
CA ALA A 964 35.15 -8.07 -18.57
C ALA A 964 34.01 -8.88 -19.20
N GLY A 965 33.70 -8.57 -20.45
CA GLY A 965 32.70 -9.32 -21.24
C GLY A 965 31.24 -9.10 -20.80
N GLN A 966 30.97 -8.14 -19.91
CA GLN A 966 29.61 -7.81 -19.48
C GLN A 966 29.03 -6.63 -20.24
N TYR A 967 29.81 -5.56 -20.42
CA TYR A 967 29.38 -4.35 -21.11
C TYR A 967 30.28 -4.04 -22.29
N ALA A 968 29.70 -3.39 -23.30
CA ALA A 968 30.40 -2.87 -24.46
C ALA A 968 29.91 -1.45 -24.76
N TRP A 969 30.83 -0.58 -25.17
CA TRP A 969 30.50 0.73 -25.70
C TRP A 969 30.20 0.63 -27.21
N VAL A 970 29.16 1.31 -27.66
CA VAL A 970 28.65 1.20 -29.04
C VAL A 970 28.64 2.58 -29.69
N THR A 971 29.10 2.63 -30.94
CA THR A 971 28.81 3.72 -31.88
C THR A 971 27.95 3.16 -32.98
N ALA A 972 26.85 3.83 -33.30
CA ALA A 972 25.86 3.33 -34.24
C ALA A 972 25.15 4.47 -34.97
N VAL A 973 24.34 4.10 -35.96
CA VAL A 973 23.53 5.03 -36.76
C VAL A 973 22.14 4.44 -36.98
N ASP A 974 21.11 5.27 -36.94
CA ASP A 974 19.74 4.86 -37.28
C ASP A 974 19.40 5.20 -38.75
N GLU A 975 19.12 4.17 -39.57
CA GLU A 975 18.82 4.28 -41.02
C GLU A 975 17.73 3.28 -41.50
N PRO A 976 16.43 3.43 -41.18
CA PRO A 976 15.84 4.06 -39.99
C PRO A 976 15.95 3.18 -38.73
N GLY A 977 16.41 1.93 -38.88
CA GLY A 977 16.76 1.03 -37.78
C GLY A 977 18.23 1.17 -37.38
N ALA A 978 18.57 0.72 -36.17
CA ALA A 978 19.93 0.81 -35.65
C ALA A 978 20.90 -0.12 -36.40
N ARG A 979 22.01 0.44 -36.85
CA ARG A 979 23.18 -0.26 -37.40
C ARG A 979 24.43 0.13 -36.61
N GLU A 980 25.08 -0.85 -35.99
CA GLU A 980 26.31 -0.60 -35.25
C GLU A 980 27.48 -0.34 -36.21
N LEU A 981 28.20 0.76 -35.97
CA LEU A 981 29.44 1.11 -36.65
C LEU A 981 30.63 0.49 -35.94
N SER A 982 30.59 0.52 -34.61
CA SER A 982 31.59 -0.12 -33.75
C SER A 982 30.94 -0.61 -32.46
N ARG A 983 31.54 -1.67 -31.91
CA ARG A 983 31.25 -2.23 -30.60
C ARG A 983 32.56 -2.57 -29.92
N GLU A 984 32.89 -1.83 -28.87
CA GLU A 984 34.12 -1.99 -28.10
C GLU A 984 33.80 -2.67 -26.77
N ALA A 985 34.36 -3.84 -26.53
CA ALA A 985 34.21 -4.52 -25.25
C ALA A 985 34.97 -3.73 -24.17
N LEU A 986 34.30 -3.44 -23.06
CA LEU A 986 34.91 -2.69 -21.97
C LEU A 986 35.75 -3.64 -21.09
N PRO A 987 37.05 -3.39 -20.89
CA PRO A 987 37.88 -4.18 -19.99
C PRO A 987 37.48 -3.92 -18.53
N VAL A 988 37.95 -4.78 -17.62
CA VAL A 988 37.82 -4.52 -16.17
C VAL A 988 38.53 -3.21 -15.83
N ALA A 989 37.85 -2.35 -15.08
CA ALA A 989 38.36 -1.09 -14.56
C ALA A 989 37.81 -0.90 -13.14
N THR A 990 38.59 -1.25 -12.12
CA THR A 990 38.22 -1.12 -10.69
C THR A 990 38.70 0.17 -10.05
N ALA A 991 39.13 1.12 -10.88
CA ALA A 991 39.49 2.47 -10.53
C ALA A 991 39.16 3.36 -11.74
N PRO A 992 38.96 4.68 -11.53
CA PRO A 992 38.52 5.57 -12.57
C PRO A 992 39.43 5.52 -13.81
N THR A 993 38.88 5.06 -14.94
CA THR A 993 39.61 4.86 -16.19
C THR A 993 39.02 5.73 -17.30
N ALA A 994 39.85 6.34 -18.13
CA ALA A 994 39.39 7.16 -19.25
C ALA A 994 39.24 6.31 -20.52
N LEU A 995 38.09 6.46 -21.20
CA LEU A 995 37.88 6.00 -22.57
C LEU A 995 37.83 7.22 -23.48
N SER A 996 38.54 7.17 -24.61
CA SER A 996 38.50 8.23 -25.63
C SER A 996 38.76 7.64 -27.01
N TYR A 997 37.87 7.91 -27.96
CA TYR A 997 38.01 7.47 -29.35
C TYR A 997 37.41 8.50 -30.30
N GLU A 998 37.71 8.34 -31.59
CA GLU A 998 37.18 9.20 -32.63
C GLU A 998 36.46 8.39 -33.70
N PHE A 999 35.38 8.96 -34.25
CA PHE A 999 34.67 8.39 -35.38
C PHE A 999 34.17 9.49 -36.33
N THR A 1000 33.93 9.12 -37.58
CA THR A 1000 33.28 10.00 -38.56
C THR A 1000 31.81 9.62 -38.65
N ALA A 1001 30.91 10.58 -38.46
CA ALA A 1001 29.48 10.35 -38.63
C ALA A 1001 29.17 9.94 -40.09
N PRO A 1002 28.38 8.89 -40.33
CA PRO A 1002 28.00 8.47 -41.67
C PRO A 1002 27.34 9.59 -42.50
N ALA A 1003 27.31 9.41 -43.82
CA ALA A 1003 26.70 10.37 -44.73
C ALA A 1003 25.17 10.46 -44.56
N ASP A 1004 24.54 9.34 -44.19
CA ASP A 1004 23.11 9.20 -43.98
C ASP A 1004 22.80 8.79 -42.52
N GLY A 1005 21.54 8.94 -42.12
CA GLY A 1005 21.05 8.52 -40.80
C GLY A 1005 21.41 9.44 -39.64
N GLU A 1006 21.03 9.02 -38.43
CA GLU A 1006 21.29 9.73 -37.18
C GLU A 1006 22.28 8.92 -36.33
N ALA A 1007 23.52 9.39 -36.20
CA ALA A 1007 24.52 8.70 -35.40
C ALA A 1007 24.25 8.86 -33.89
N TRP A 1008 24.64 7.87 -33.11
CA TRP A 1008 24.52 7.86 -31.66
C TRP A 1008 25.60 7.00 -31.01
N VAL A 1009 25.83 7.24 -29.71
CA VAL A 1009 26.74 6.44 -28.88
C VAL A 1009 26.04 5.97 -27.61
N GLY A 1010 26.47 4.86 -27.03
CA GLY A 1010 25.81 4.32 -25.84
C GLY A 1010 26.43 3.05 -25.28
N LEU A 1011 25.83 2.56 -24.21
CA LEU A 1011 26.24 1.36 -23.49
C LEU A 1011 25.34 0.19 -23.86
N ARG A 1012 25.93 -0.98 -24.13
CA ARG A 1012 25.22 -2.24 -24.36
C ARG A 1012 25.65 -3.28 -23.33
N LYS A 1013 24.68 -4.00 -22.75
CA LYS A 1013 24.93 -5.24 -21.99
C LYS A 1013 25.03 -6.40 -22.96
N VAL A 1014 26.16 -7.12 -22.91
CA VAL A 1014 26.46 -8.28 -23.76
C VAL A 1014 26.49 -9.60 -22.98
N GLY A 1015 26.94 -9.58 -21.72
CA GLY A 1015 26.98 -10.75 -20.84
C GLY A 1015 25.68 -10.97 -20.06
N ASP A 1016 25.55 -12.13 -19.40
CA ASP A 1016 24.38 -12.54 -18.60
C ASP A 1016 24.56 -12.40 -17.08
N ASP A 1017 25.69 -11.87 -16.60
CA ASP A 1017 25.86 -11.66 -15.17
C ASP A 1017 24.85 -10.60 -14.68
N GLY A 1018 23.94 -11.05 -13.80
CA GLY A 1018 22.85 -10.26 -13.25
C GLY A 1018 23.26 -9.34 -12.09
N LYS A 1019 24.55 -9.28 -11.73
CA LYS A 1019 25.08 -8.38 -10.70
C LYS A 1019 26.16 -7.43 -11.22
N ALA A 1020 26.65 -7.64 -12.44
CA ALA A 1020 27.77 -6.86 -12.98
C ALA A 1020 27.48 -5.36 -13.07
N GLU A 1021 28.38 -4.54 -12.53
CA GLU A 1021 28.25 -3.09 -12.50
C GLU A 1021 29.12 -2.38 -13.55
N PHE A 1022 28.58 -1.29 -14.11
CA PHE A 1022 29.28 -0.30 -14.92
C PHE A 1022 28.87 1.10 -14.46
N VAL A 1023 29.83 1.99 -14.29
CA VAL A 1023 29.60 3.38 -13.87
C VAL A 1023 30.32 4.32 -14.82
N LEU A 1024 29.63 5.38 -15.25
CA LEU A 1024 30.13 6.38 -16.21
C LEU A 1024 29.99 7.79 -15.64
N ASP A 1025 31.01 8.59 -15.90
CA ASP A 1025 31.12 9.98 -15.45
C ASP A 1025 31.90 10.83 -16.48
N THR A 1026 31.78 12.15 -16.38
CA THR A 1026 32.55 13.13 -17.17
C THR A 1026 32.47 12.89 -18.68
N PHE A 1027 31.25 12.66 -19.19
CA PHE A 1027 31.00 12.43 -20.61
C PHE A 1027 31.19 13.71 -21.43
N GLU A 1028 31.99 13.67 -22.49
CA GLU A 1028 32.18 14.76 -23.45
C GLU A 1028 32.12 14.24 -24.89
N VAL A 1029 31.46 15.00 -25.76
CA VAL A 1029 31.52 14.84 -27.21
C VAL A 1029 31.99 16.14 -27.85
N ARG A 1030 32.98 16.06 -28.74
CA ARG A 1030 33.59 17.21 -29.41
C ARG A 1030 33.83 16.95 -30.89
N GLU A 1031 33.51 17.92 -31.75
CA GLU A 1031 33.94 17.93 -33.16
C GLU A 1031 35.45 18.22 -33.24
N VAL A 1032 36.19 17.40 -34.00
CA VAL A 1032 37.67 17.44 -34.09
C VAL A 1032 38.20 17.60 -35.50
#